data_AF-A0A1H6FYG4-F1
#
_entry.id   AF-A0A1H6FYG4-F1
#
_cell.length_a   1.000
_cell.length_b   1.000
_cell.length_c   1.000
_cell.angle_alpha   90.00
_cell.angle_beta   90.00
_cell.angle_gamma   90.00
#
_symmetry.space_group_name_H-M   'P 1'
#
loop_
_entity.id
_entity.type
_entity.pdbx_description
1 polymer ?
#
loop_
_entity_poly.entity_id
_entity_poly.type
_entity_poly.pdbx_seq_one_letter_code
_entity_poly.pdbx_strand_id
1 'polypeptide(L)'
;MVGFTYQFKFVNASTSGVNQKLFRLYEHYVGEPDSSTDVYGYWLFIFGYVLGGAGLVAFIISYGGAGDSYTLIRASGVTAATGLAFCLFGIVLMLPVRRIGIYVSAIGLLVALAGVVFFGWAYPNNWRELGTDYSVQVIAVYTAGVGLIAGVTALVPILTGRKGMFVDEKETDDPEILTGDAMEGAQFAVFRDENGDWQWNVLHLEALATSDESAVTRPDATESIERVQSQISSAGLMELTTSAFRLFEDREGNWQWTLARDDGSVVGSSTGEFDERDGAENSVSFLKDRGPDADVIEIEGAAFTYAEDRDQWVWQLVDDDRTPLASSEDRYESQERAEEAAQTFAERFDRARVLDIEHVGVELLESEETWTWRFVDDADEVVANASDSFDTRRDAEEASEALLPELDSASVTVAGEATYELYESGSTWRWRLVDETEHVVARNPTDITERSPVESSADEFSAQALEAETVEIDAAEYEVYPAASTTTPDEPGDDLPTTVEEEPTAQTDGGTTLEYNDETGPNWHWRLVTDDREIVAGSTEPHPNANTAADAIRRVREQASEADLIEFEHAAFQVYEADSGEWRWRLIDEDGNVLADSGQEHTSRGEAAEAMMTLKEQAPDAELLEIETAAFELFVNEDDEWGWRLIDEAGKLVAEDPATHPTRGAARQAMNRLLEHLESDIRTMDRAIFQTYAEDEWHWRFVLPSGETVAEGGEAHPTRDELVDSLGDVRESAASAHRHAVGDVAVQLYDNGGWSWRLLDRDREEIADSTVTYDSRVAAKDAAEGLKSHAGDAPIFTIEDAVIRLDGSEDWTWELVDTDRDVSASAVDTASSKDAVLGNVEDVRQLAPKAGRVDFDVASFELVADDEDHWRWRLIDEDGRTIATAAETHESSEAARGALEDVRPLIEEASILEIDSVSFELHTADDGWVWQLVDEYGATMAESTQHYENRTDAREAMNDVKSHAPEGWITFTE
;
A
#
# COMPACT_ATOMS: atom_id res chain seq x y z
N MET A 1 -15.03 -19.54 28.61
CA MET A 1 -16.25 -18.81 29.00
C MET A 1 -15.94 -18.17 30.35
N VAL A 2 -15.11 -17.13 30.28
CA VAL A 2 -14.54 -16.37 31.41
C VAL A 2 -15.31 -15.06 31.42
N GLY A 3 -16.07 -14.82 32.48
CA GLY A 3 -16.91 -13.64 32.61
C GLY A 3 -16.07 -12.47 33.10
N PHE A 4 -15.56 -11.66 32.16
CA PHE A 4 -15.02 -10.34 32.47
C PHE A 4 -16.16 -9.46 33.00
N THR A 5 -16.16 -9.23 34.31
CA THR A 5 -17.05 -8.28 34.97
C THR A 5 -16.21 -7.03 35.21
N TYR A 6 -16.18 -6.12 34.23
CA TYR A 6 -15.59 -4.79 34.41
C TYR A 6 -16.50 -3.98 35.36
N GLN A 7 -16.08 -3.88 36.61
CA GLN A 7 -16.54 -2.84 37.54
C GLN A 7 -15.90 -1.52 37.09
N PHE A 8 -16.70 -0.59 36.58
CA PHE A 8 -16.29 0.81 36.43
C PHE A 8 -16.13 1.40 37.84
N LYS A 9 -14.94 1.29 38.46
CA LYS A 9 -14.50 2.19 39.52
C LYS A 9 -14.24 3.54 38.84
N PHE A 10 -15.16 4.50 38.99
CA PHE A 10 -14.84 5.90 38.73
C PHE A 10 -13.77 6.31 39.74
N VAL A 11 -12.53 6.47 39.27
CA VAL A 11 -11.45 7.15 39.99
C VAL A 11 -11.92 8.58 40.24
N ASN A 12 -12.20 8.90 41.49
CA ASN A 12 -12.93 10.10 41.90
C ASN A 12 -11.96 11.24 42.28
N ALA A 13 -10.94 11.51 41.44
CA ALA A 13 -9.94 12.55 41.72
C ALA A 13 -10.11 13.83 40.86
N SER A 14 -10.68 13.74 39.65
CA SER A 14 -10.95 14.92 38.80
C SER A 14 -12.44 15.20 38.54
N THR A 15 -13.34 14.35 39.05
CA THR A 15 -14.78 14.43 38.77
C THR A 15 -15.55 15.33 39.75
N SER A 16 -14.97 15.70 40.89
CA SER A 16 -15.67 16.44 41.95
C SER A 16 -16.14 17.82 41.49
N GLY A 17 -15.28 18.61 40.84
CA GLY A 17 -15.60 19.99 40.47
C GLY A 17 -16.66 20.13 39.35
N VAL A 18 -16.68 19.21 38.38
CA VAL A 18 -17.72 19.20 37.32
C VAL A 18 -19.03 18.66 37.86
N ASN A 19 -19.00 17.59 38.66
CA ASN A 19 -20.18 17.06 39.32
C ASN A 19 -20.80 18.12 40.24
N GLN A 20 -20.03 18.73 41.15
CA GLN A 20 -20.51 19.80 42.03
C GLN A 20 -21.14 20.97 41.25
N LYS A 21 -20.57 21.37 40.10
CA LYS A 21 -21.18 22.39 39.23
C LYS A 21 -22.52 21.94 38.65
N LEU A 22 -22.64 20.70 38.18
CA LEU A 22 -23.90 20.15 37.64
C LEU A 22 -25.00 20.09 38.71
N PHE A 23 -24.64 19.71 39.94
CA PHE A 23 -25.54 19.67 41.10
C PHE A 23 -25.98 21.07 41.52
N ARG A 24 -25.06 22.04 41.67
CA ARG A 24 -25.42 23.44 41.98
C ARG A 24 -26.30 24.07 40.90
N LEU A 25 -26.03 23.77 39.63
CA LEU A 25 -26.81 24.33 38.53
C LEU A 25 -28.22 23.70 38.49
N TYR A 26 -28.33 22.41 38.79
CA TYR A 26 -29.62 21.75 38.98
C TYR A 26 -30.40 22.35 40.16
N GLU A 27 -29.76 22.53 41.31
CA GLU A 27 -30.37 23.14 42.49
C GLU A 27 -30.86 24.57 42.21
N HIS A 28 -30.07 25.36 41.47
CA HIS A 28 -30.42 26.73 41.11
C HIS A 28 -31.62 26.83 40.14
N TYR A 29 -31.71 25.92 39.16
CA TYR A 29 -32.73 26.00 38.10
C TYR A 29 -33.95 25.09 38.32
N VAL A 30 -33.83 24.02 39.11
CA VAL A 30 -34.86 22.99 39.32
C VAL A 30 -35.30 22.90 40.78
N GLY A 31 -34.35 22.83 41.73
CA GLY A 31 -34.61 22.71 43.17
C GLY A 31 -33.73 21.64 43.85
N GLU A 32 -33.90 21.43 45.16
CA GLU A 32 -33.11 20.43 45.90
C GLU A 32 -33.31 19.01 45.32
N PRO A 33 -32.22 18.28 44.99
CA PRO A 33 -32.32 16.96 44.40
C PRO A 33 -32.70 15.89 45.44
N ASP A 34 -33.64 15.01 45.06
CA ASP A 34 -34.05 13.85 45.87
C ASP A 34 -33.02 12.70 45.81
N SER A 35 -32.18 12.66 44.78
CA SER A 35 -31.07 11.70 44.65
C SER A 35 -30.02 12.20 43.67
N SER A 36 -28.80 11.64 43.74
CA SER A 36 -27.76 11.90 42.75
C SER A 36 -28.16 11.48 41.33
N THR A 37 -29.01 10.46 41.20
CA THR A 37 -29.45 9.92 39.91
C THR A 37 -30.37 10.90 39.15
N ASP A 38 -31.15 11.71 39.88
CA ASP A 38 -32.07 12.70 39.29
C ASP A 38 -31.31 13.83 38.56
N VAL A 39 -30.17 14.26 39.12
CA VAL A 39 -29.32 15.30 38.54
C VAL A 39 -28.66 14.83 37.25
N TYR A 40 -28.07 13.63 37.26
CA TYR A 40 -27.48 13.03 36.06
C TYR A 40 -28.54 12.76 34.99
N GLY A 41 -29.73 12.29 35.37
CA GLY A 41 -30.86 12.11 34.47
C GLY A 41 -31.29 13.40 33.76
N TYR A 42 -31.31 14.52 34.48
CA TYR A 42 -31.60 15.85 33.93
C TYR A 42 -30.60 16.31 32.90
N TRP A 43 -29.32 16.28 33.23
CA TRP A 43 -28.30 16.72 32.30
C TRP A 43 -28.20 15.82 31.07
N LEU A 44 -28.39 14.51 31.23
CA LEU A 44 -28.42 13.58 30.11
C LEU A 44 -29.62 13.81 29.19
N PHE A 45 -30.80 14.12 29.76
CA PHE A 45 -31.98 14.49 28.97
C PHE A 45 -31.74 15.77 28.16
N ILE A 46 -31.17 16.82 28.78
CA ILE A 46 -30.87 18.08 28.09
C ILE A 46 -29.83 17.88 27.00
N PHE A 47 -28.77 17.12 27.27
CA PHE A 47 -27.75 16.77 26.27
C PHE A 47 -28.35 16.03 25.08
N GLY A 48 -29.12 14.96 25.35
CA GLY A 48 -29.83 14.21 24.32
C GLY A 48 -30.78 15.08 23.50
N TYR A 49 -31.45 16.05 24.13
CA TYR A 49 -32.40 16.95 23.47
C TYR A 49 -31.68 17.90 22.50
N VAL A 50 -30.58 18.50 22.94
CA VAL A 50 -29.74 19.36 22.10
C VAL A 50 -29.14 18.57 20.94
N LEU A 51 -28.59 17.38 21.22
CA LEU A 51 -27.99 16.51 20.21
C LEU A 51 -29.03 16.05 19.18
N GLY A 52 -30.20 15.58 19.63
CA GLY A 52 -31.31 15.18 18.78
C GLY A 52 -31.84 16.33 17.91
N GLY A 53 -31.94 17.52 18.51
CA GLY A 53 -32.32 18.75 17.80
C GLY A 53 -31.31 19.17 16.74
N ALA A 54 -30.01 19.10 17.05
CA ALA A 54 -28.93 19.38 16.09
C ALA A 54 -28.95 18.41 14.91
N GLY A 55 -29.13 17.11 15.18
CA GLY A 55 -29.30 16.09 14.14
C GLY A 55 -30.51 16.37 13.24
N LEU A 56 -31.65 16.76 13.81
CA LEU A 56 -32.84 17.13 13.05
C LEU A 56 -32.63 18.38 12.19
N VAL A 57 -31.97 19.42 12.71
CA VAL A 57 -31.64 20.63 11.96
C VAL A 57 -30.69 20.31 10.81
N ALA A 58 -29.65 19.51 11.06
CA ALA A 58 -28.71 19.05 10.04
C ALA A 58 -29.42 18.24 8.93
N PHE A 59 -30.38 17.40 9.31
CA PHE A 59 -31.22 16.66 8.35
C PHE A 59 -32.06 17.60 7.46
N ILE A 60 -32.67 18.63 8.05
CA ILE A 60 -33.46 19.64 7.31
C ILE A 60 -32.58 20.43 6.33
N ILE A 61 -31.37 20.83 6.78
CA ILE A 61 -30.39 21.53 5.92
C ILE A 61 -29.94 20.63 4.77
N SER A 62 -29.68 19.34 5.05
CA SER A 62 -29.31 18.35 4.04
C SER A 62 -30.33 18.22 2.91
N TYR A 63 -31.62 18.36 3.21
CA TYR A 63 -32.68 18.21 2.23
C TYR A 63 -32.79 19.41 1.27
N GLY A 64 -32.16 20.55 1.60
CA GLY A 64 -32.25 21.81 0.85
C GLY A 64 -30.99 22.22 0.07
N GLY A 65 -29.87 21.50 0.17
CA GLY A 65 -28.57 21.88 -0.41
C GLY A 65 -28.13 21.01 -1.60
N ALA A 66 -27.32 21.59 -2.51
CA ALA A 66 -26.74 20.93 -3.68
C ALA A 66 -25.34 20.34 -3.41
N GLY A 67 -25.16 19.68 -2.26
CA GLY A 67 -23.90 19.02 -1.85
C GLY A 67 -24.07 17.51 -1.71
N ASP A 68 -22.96 16.80 -1.53
CA ASP A 68 -22.88 15.34 -1.43
C ASP A 68 -23.85 14.78 -0.36
N SER A 69 -25.04 14.37 -0.82
CA SER A 69 -26.22 14.31 0.04
C SER A 69 -26.21 13.12 1.00
N TYR A 70 -25.43 12.07 0.71
CA TYR A 70 -25.44 10.83 1.49
C TYR A 70 -24.66 10.95 2.80
N THR A 71 -23.51 11.62 2.80
CA THR A 71 -22.68 11.79 4.00
C THR A 71 -23.38 12.64 5.06
N LEU A 72 -24.06 13.71 4.63
CA LEU A 72 -24.82 14.59 5.51
C LEU A 72 -26.09 13.91 6.08
N ILE A 73 -26.77 13.07 5.30
CA ILE A 73 -27.91 12.27 5.77
C ILE A 73 -27.46 11.20 6.78
N ARG A 74 -26.33 10.53 6.51
CA ARG A 74 -25.74 9.56 7.44
C ARG A 74 -25.41 10.21 8.79
N ALA A 75 -24.69 11.33 8.76
CA ALA A 75 -24.28 12.04 9.97
C ALA A 75 -25.49 12.60 10.75
N SER A 76 -26.48 13.17 10.07
CA SER A 76 -27.69 13.69 10.73
C SER A 76 -28.58 12.59 11.31
N GLY A 77 -28.73 11.45 10.62
CA GLY A 77 -29.46 10.28 11.10
C GLY A 77 -28.82 9.65 12.34
N VAL A 78 -27.49 9.47 12.33
CA VAL A 78 -26.73 9.00 13.50
C VAL A 78 -26.90 9.95 14.68
N THR A 79 -26.70 11.25 14.45
CA THR A 79 -26.80 12.27 15.51
C THR A 79 -28.19 12.34 16.13
N ALA A 80 -29.25 12.33 15.30
CA ALA A 80 -30.63 12.39 15.77
C ALA A 80 -31.04 11.14 16.57
N ALA A 81 -30.64 9.95 16.12
CA ALA A 81 -30.96 8.69 16.79
C ALA A 81 -30.23 8.56 18.14
N THR A 82 -28.95 8.92 18.19
CA THR A 82 -28.18 8.96 19.45
C THR A 82 -28.80 9.93 20.46
N GLY A 83 -29.18 11.14 20.01
CA GLY A 83 -29.83 12.12 20.88
C GLY A 83 -31.16 11.63 21.46
N LEU A 84 -31.99 10.94 20.64
CA LEU A 84 -33.24 10.36 21.12
C LEU A 84 -33.03 9.26 22.16
N ALA A 85 -32.04 8.39 21.97
CA ALA A 85 -31.74 7.32 22.92
C ALA A 85 -31.29 7.88 24.28
N PHE A 86 -30.43 8.90 24.29
CA PHE A 86 -30.01 9.59 25.52
C PHE A 86 -31.17 10.33 26.21
N CYS A 87 -32.05 11.00 25.45
CA CYS A 87 -33.27 11.60 26.01
C CYS A 87 -34.11 10.59 26.78
N LEU A 88 -34.38 9.43 26.18
CA LEU A 88 -35.23 8.41 26.78
C LEU A 88 -34.58 7.79 28.02
N PHE A 89 -33.27 7.54 28.00
CA PHE A 89 -32.55 7.04 29.17
C PHE A 89 -32.49 8.08 30.30
N GLY A 90 -32.25 9.35 29.98
CA GLY A 90 -32.29 10.46 30.95
C GLY A 90 -33.64 10.58 31.67
N ILE A 91 -34.75 10.40 30.94
CA ILE A 91 -36.10 10.35 31.54
C ILE A 91 -36.25 9.18 32.51
N VAL A 92 -35.69 8.01 32.21
CA VAL A 92 -35.75 6.85 33.12
C VAL A 92 -34.98 7.12 34.41
N LEU A 93 -33.81 7.77 34.32
CA LEU A 93 -33.00 8.12 35.49
C LEU A 93 -33.71 9.11 36.43
N MET A 94 -34.62 9.95 35.93
CA MET A 94 -35.46 10.84 36.74
C MET A 94 -36.69 10.15 37.38
N LEU A 95 -36.98 8.91 37.00
CA LEU A 95 -38.11 8.18 37.56
C LEU A 95 -37.66 7.39 38.78
N PRO A 96 -38.52 7.20 39.79
CA PRO A 96 -38.23 6.39 40.97
C PRO A 96 -38.25 4.90 40.61
N VAL A 97 -37.24 4.45 39.86
CA VAL A 97 -37.09 3.09 39.37
C VAL A 97 -36.08 2.35 40.25
N ARG A 98 -36.37 1.08 40.55
CA ARG A 98 -35.40 0.23 41.27
C ARG A 98 -34.12 0.07 40.44
N ARG A 99 -32.98 -0.20 41.09
CA ARG A 99 -31.68 -0.46 40.43
C ARG A 99 -31.78 -1.41 39.23
N ILE A 100 -32.58 -2.48 39.33
CA ILE A 100 -32.83 -3.42 38.23
C ILE A 100 -33.40 -2.72 36.97
N GLY A 101 -34.32 -1.77 37.13
CA GLY A 101 -34.88 -1.03 36.00
C GLY A 101 -33.88 -0.05 35.38
N ILE A 102 -32.93 0.48 36.16
CA ILE A 102 -31.82 1.29 35.63
C ILE A 102 -30.91 0.41 34.76
N TYR A 103 -30.53 -0.79 35.24
CA TYR A 103 -29.72 -1.74 34.46
C TYR A 103 -30.41 -2.16 33.16
N VAL A 104 -31.71 -2.49 33.20
CA VAL A 104 -32.47 -2.87 31.99
C VAL A 104 -32.51 -1.72 30.97
N SER A 105 -32.66 -0.48 31.43
CA SER A 105 -32.64 0.69 30.56
C SER A 105 -31.24 1.02 30.03
N ALA A 106 -30.18 0.77 30.81
CA ALA A 106 -28.80 0.91 30.35
C ALA A 106 -28.47 -0.12 29.26
N ILE A 107 -28.91 -1.37 29.43
CA ILE A 107 -28.83 -2.40 28.38
C ILE A 107 -29.63 -1.95 27.15
N GLY A 108 -30.83 -1.40 27.34
CA GLY A 108 -31.63 -0.84 26.25
C GLY A 108 -30.92 0.28 25.49
N LEU A 109 -30.21 1.17 26.19
CA LEU A 109 -29.39 2.22 25.60
C LEU A 109 -28.24 1.65 24.76
N LEU A 110 -27.49 0.68 25.30
CA LEU A 110 -26.41 0.02 24.57
C LEU A 110 -26.91 -0.66 23.28
N VAL A 111 -28.04 -1.37 23.35
CA VAL A 111 -28.68 -1.99 22.19
C VAL A 111 -29.13 -0.94 21.17
N ALA A 112 -29.67 0.19 21.62
CA ALA A 112 -30.05 1.29 20.74
C ALA A 112 -28.82 1.89 20.04
N LEU A 113 -27.74 2.19 20.77
CA LEU A 113 -26.50 2.72 20.21
C LEU A 113 -25.84 1.74 19.22
N ALA A 114 -25.85 0.43 19.51
CA ALA A 114 -25.42 -0.58 18.55
C ALA A 114 -26.24 -0.54 17.25
N GLY A 115 -27.56 -0.31 17.36
CA GLY A 115 -28.42 -0.06 16.21
C GLY A 115 -28.05 1.20 15.42
N VAL A 116 -27.59 2.27 16.09
CA VAL A 116 -27.12 3.50 15.45
C VAL A 116 -25.79 3.28 14.72
N VAL A 117 -24.83 2.58 15.33
CA VAL A 117 -23.56 2.22 14.67
C VAL A 117 -23.83 1.35 13.45
N PHE A 118 -24.73 0.37 13.58
CA PHE A 118 -25.12 -0.49 12.47
C PHE A 118 -25.79 0.30 11.33
N PHE A 119 -26.63 1.29 11.65
CA PHE A 119 -27.17 2.23 10.65
C PHE A 119 -26.05 3.01 9.94
N GLY A 120 -25.08 3.53 10.70
CA GLY A 120 -23.93 4.24 10.16
C GLY A 120 -23.15 3.38 9.16
N TRP A 121 -22.88 2.12 9.48
CA TRP A 121 -22.18 1.21 8.57
C TRP A 121 -23.01 0.82 7.34
N ALA A 122 -24.30 0.53 7.51
CA ALA A 122 -25.16 0.05 6.42
C ALA A 122 -25.54 1.15 5.40
N TYR A 123 -25.63 2.41 5.83
CA TYR A 123 -26.00 3.53 4.97
C TYR A 123 -24.79 4.15 4.25
N PRO A 124 -24.83 4.45 2.93
CA PRO A 124 -25.99 4.33 2.04
C PRO A 124 -26.08 3.01 1.26
N ASN A 125 -24.99 2.23 1.20
CA ASN A 125 -24.81 1.16 0.19
C ASN A 125 -25.64 -0.10 0.42
N ASN A 126 -26.10 -0.36 1.65
CA ASN A 126 -26.83 -1.56 2.06
C ASN A 126 -28.20 -1.22 2.70
N TRP A 127 -28.83 -0.14 2.24
CA TRP A 127 -30.04 0.44 2.82
C TRP A 127 -31.10 0.73 1.75
N ARG A 128 -32.36 0.31 1.98
CA ARG A 128 -33.51 0.47 1.06
C ARG A 128 -33.23 -0.03 -0.36
N GLU A 129 -33.06 -1.34 -0.50
CA GLU A 129 -32.87 -2.05 -1.79
C GLU A 129 -31.60 -1.69 -2.58
N LEU A 130 -30.68 -0.91 -2.00
CA LEU A 130 -29.28 -0.83 -2.45
C LEU A 130 -28.49 -1.97 -1.79
N GLY A 131 -27.79 -2.79 -2.58
CA GLY A 131 -26.94 -3.87 -2.08
C GLY A 131 -27.71 -4.97 -1.32
N THR A 132 -27.13 -5.47 -0.23
CA THR A 132 -27.82 -6.40 0.68
C THR A 132 -28.63 -5.57 1.68
N ASP A 133 -29.96 -5.57 1.56
CA ASP A 133 -30.81 -4.68 2.35
C ASP A 133 -30.87 -5.10 3.84
N TYR A 134 -30.17 -4.34 4.69
CA TYR A 134 -30.17 -4.51 6.15
C TYR A 134 -31.17 -3.58 6.88
N SER A 135 -32.06 -2.89 6.16
CA SER A 135 -32.94 -1.86 6.75
C SER A 135 -33.80 -2.42 7.89
N VAL A 136 -34.31 -3.65 7.75
CA VAL A 136 -35.17 -4.29 8.75
C VAL A 136 -34.38 -4.63 10.02
N GLN A 137 -33.15 -5.13 9.86
CA GLN A 137 -32.28 -5.56 10.96
C GLN A 137 -31.83 -4.36 11.78
N VAL A 138 -31.39 -3.28 11.12
CA VAL A 138 -31.01 -2.03 11.78
C VAL A 138 -32.19 -1.43 12.55
N ILE A 139 -33.36 -1.33 11.93
CA ILE A 139 -34.56 -0.80 12.59
C ILE A 139 -34.98 -1.70 13.77
N ALA A 140 -34.89 -3.03 13.62
CA ALA A 140 -35.24 -3.97 14.67
C ALA A 140 -34.33 -3.84 15.90
N VAL A 141 -33.01 -3.74 15.72
CA VAL A 141 -32.05 -3.57 16.81
C VAL A 141 -32.30 -2.25 17.54
N TYR A 142 -32.39 -1.14 16.80
CA TYR A 142 -32.64 0.17 17.39
C TYR A 142 -33.98 0.23 18.14
N THR A 143 -35.05 -0.31 17.54
CA THR A 143 -36.38 -0.36 18.15
C THR A 143 -36.42 -1.28 19.37
N ALA A 144 -35.66 -2.38 19.38
CA ALA A 144 -35.55 -3.26 20.55
C ALA A 144 -34.90 -2.53 21.73
N GLY A 145 -33.81 -1.79 21.47
CA GLY A 145 -33.14 -0.97 22.49
C GLY A 145 -34.06 0.12 23.05
N VAL A 146 -34.67 0.92 22.18
CA VAL A 146 -35.67 1.93 22.57
C VAL A 146 -36.86 1.30 23.30
N GLY A 147 -37.30 0.11 22.88
CA GLY A 147 -38.39 -0.64 23.49
C GLY A 147 -38.08 -1.13 24.91
N LEU A 148 -36.83 -1.51 25.18
CA LEU A 148 -36.37 -1.84 26.54
C LEU A 148 -36.44 -0.61 27.45
N ILE A 149 -35.92 0.53 26.99
CA ILE A 149 -35.95 1.80 27.74
C ILE A 149 -37.40 2.23 28.00
N ALA A 150 -38.22 2.31 26.95
CA ALA A 150 -39.62 2.71 27.05
C ALA A 150 -40.48 1.72 27.85
N GLY A 151 -40.14 0.43 27.79
CA GLY A 151 -40.79 -0.63 28.56
C GLY A 151 -40.63 -0.43 30.06
N VAL A 152 -39.45 -0.01 30.51
CA VAL A 152 -39.21 0.35 31.92
C VAL A 152 -40.07 1.55 32.31
N THR A 153 -40.07 2.62 31.51
CA THR A 153 -40.92 3.82 31.72
C THR A 153 -42.41 3.47 31.82
N ALA A 154 -42.91 2.57 30.97
CA ALA A 154 -44.31 2.14 30.94
C ALA A 154 -44.67 1.18 32.10
N LEU A 155 -43.71 0.44 32.65
CA LEU A 155 -43.93 -0.44 33.81
C LEU A 155 -43.88 0.30 35.14
N VAL A 156 -43.29 1.50 35.22
CA VAL A 156 -43.17 2.29 36.46
C VAL A 156 -44.52 2.42 37.20
N PRO A 157 -45.65 2.81 36.56
CA PRO A 157 -46.94 2.94 37.24
C PRO A 157 -47.52 1.60 37.72
N ILE A 158 -47.13 0.49 37.10
CA ILE A 158 -47.66 -0.86 37.38
C ILE A 158 -46.88 -1.51 38.54
N LEU A 159 -45.57 -1.30 38.61
CA LEU A 159 -44.70 -1.86 39.65
C LEU A 159 -44.73 -1.07 40.97
N THR A 160 -44.92 0.26 40.92
CA THR A 160 -44.85 1.11 42.13
C THR A 160 -46.18 1.23 42.88
N GLY A 161 -47.31 0.85 42.26
CA GLY A 161 -48.58 0.61 42.97
C GLY A 161 -49.14 1.79 43.79
N ARG A 162 -48.75 3.04 43.51
CA ARG A 162 -49.24 4.24 44.22
C ARG A 162 -49.76 5.26 43.22
N LYS A 163 -51.05 5.57 43.36
CA LYS A 163 -51.78 6.61 42.60
C LYS A 163 -51.17 7.99 42.89
N GLY A 164 -51.10 8.84 41.87
CA GLY A 164 -51.21 10.30 42.04
C GLY A 164 -49.94 11.09 41.78
N MET A 165 -49.69 11.38 40.51
CA MET A 165 -48.92 12.54 40.05
C MET A 165 -49.75 13.79 40.38
N PHE A 166 -49.67 14.31 41.60
CA PHE A 166 -49.98 15.68 42.03
C PHE A 166 -49.48 15.82 43.47
N VAL A 167 -48.53 16.74 43.67
CA VAL A 167 -48.15 17.40 44.93
C VAL A 167 -48.98 16.95 46.15
N ASP A 168 -48.42 16.02 46.93
CA ASP A 168 -48.58 16.10 48.37
C ASP A 168 -47.39 16.95 48.82
N GLU A 169 -47.65 18.22 49.15
CA GLU A 169 -46.83 18.89 50.16
C GLU A 169 -46.75 17.89 51.31
N LYS A 170 -45.58 17.27 51.51
CA LYS A 170 -45.19 16.98 52.88
C LYS A 170 -45.21 18.35 53.53
N GLU A 171 -46.26 18.59 54.31
CA GLU A 171 -46.20 19.50 55.45
C GLU A 171 -44.77 19.37 55.98
N THR A 172 -44.03 20.48 55.89
CA THR A 172 -43.03 20.79 56.91
C THR A 172 -43.66 20.36 58.23
N ASP A 173 -43.17 19.27 58.81
CA ASP A 173 -43.30 19.07 60.24
C ASP A 173 -42.62 20.32 60.83
N ASP A 174 -43.45 21.33 61.12
CA ASP A 174 -43.16 22.31 62.14
C ASP A 174 -42.63 21.49 63.33
N PRO A 175 -41.47 21.85 63.92
CA PRO A 175 -40.86 21.04 64.95
C PRO A 175 -41.90 20.72 66.02
N GLU A 176 -42.09 19.42 66.32
CA GLU A 176 -42.91 19.02 67.45
C GLU A 176 -42.44 19.84 68.65
N ILE A 177 -43.38 20.58 69.24
CA ILE A 177 -43.16 21.38 70.44
C ILE A 177 -42.47 20.47 71.46
N LEU A 178 -41.18 20.78 71.72
CA LEU A 178 -40.31 20.16 72.70
C LEU A 178 -41.05 19.84 74.01
N THR A 179 -41.52 18.60 74.15
CA THR A 179 -41.89 18.05 75.45
C THR A 179 -40.61 17.64 76.18
N GLY A 180 -40.48 18.08 77.43
CA GLY A 180 -39.24 18.09 78.22
C GLY A 180 -38.60 16.74 78.60
N ASP A 181 -38.88 15.66 77.88
CA ASP A 181 -38.18 14.37 78.00
C ASP A 181 -37.14 14.16 76.88
N ALA A 182 -37.13 14.99 75.81
CA ALA A 182 -36.19 14.89 74.68
C ALA A 182 -34.86 15.66 74.89
N MET A 183 -34.62 16.26 76.06
CA MET A 183 -33.41 17.05 76.34
C MET A 183 -32.23 16.23 76.92
N GLU A 184 -32.30 14.90 76.93
CA GLU A 184 -31.21 14.05 77.43
C GLU A 184 -30.37 13.35 76.33
N GLY A 185 -30.85 13.29 75.08
CA GLY A 185 -30.15 12.64 73.94
C GLY A 185 -29.22 13.57 73.13
N ALA A 186 -28.36 13.01 72.29
CA ALA A 186 -27.49 13.79 71.39
C ALA A 186 -28.25 14.30 70.15
N GLN A 187 -27.81 15.41 69.56
CA GLN A 187 -28.37 15.98 68.34
C GLN A 187 -27.38 15.81 67.17
N PHE A 188 -27.83 15.30 66.03
CA PHE A 188 -27.08 15.38 64.78
C PHE A 188 -27.40 16.69 64.07
N ALA A 189 -26.50 17.66 64.17
CA ALA A 189 -26.61 18.94 63.47
C ALA A 189 -25.99 18.82 62.08
N VAL A 190 -26.82 18.83 61.04
CA VAL A 190 -26.41 18.73 59.63
C VAL A 190 -26.34 20.13 59.04
N PHE A 191 -25.21 20.48 58.41
CA PHE A 191 -24.92 21.80 57.87
C PHE A 191 -24.20 21.68 56.52
N ARG A 192 -24.17 22.77 55.74
CA ARG A 192 -23.37 22.81 54.50
C ARG A 192 -21.95 23.25 54.77
N ASP A 193 -20.99 22.56 54.16
CA ASP A 193 -19.57 22.93 54.16
C ASP A 193 -19.29 24.08 53.17
N GLU A 194 -18.01 24.42 52.99
CA GLU A 194 -17.59 25.48 52.05
C GLU A 194 -17.86 25.13 50.58
N ASN A 195 -17.99 23.84 50.26
CA ASN A 195 -18.24 23.32 48.92
C ASN A 195 -19.75 23.22 48.61
N GLY A 196 -20.59 23.36 49.63
CA GLY A 196 -22.05 23.25 49.56
C GLY A 196 -22.57 21.83 49.78
N ASP A 197 -21.71 20.91 50.20
CA ASP A 197 -22.01 19.52 50.53
C ASP A 197 -22.41 19.43 52.03
N TRP A 198 -23.19 18.42 52.40
CA TRP A 198 -23.75 18.25 53.74
C TRP A 198 -22.81 17.49 54.66
N GLN A 199 -22.36 18.12 55.74
CA GLN A 199 -21.65 17.47 56.86
C GLN A 199 -22.53 17.46 58.11
N TRP A 200 -22.22 16.59 59.07
CA TRP A 200 -22.96 16.52 60.33
C TRP A 200 -22.04 16.47 61.55
N ASN A 201 -22.49 17.09 62.64
CA ASN A 201 -21.86 17.02 63.95
C ASN A 201 -22.79 16.38 64.97
N VAL A 202 -22.25 15.53 65.85
CA VAL A 202 -22.94 15.05 67.06
C VAL A 202 -22.74 16.05 68.19
N LEU A 203 -23.85 16.61 68.67
CA LEU A 203 -23.88 17.58 69.75
C LEU A 203 -24.51 16.97 71.01
N HIS A 204 -23.82 17.03 72.14
CA HIS A 204 -24.39 16.77 73.46
C HIS A 204 -23.78 17.76 74.44
N LEU A 205 -24.46 18.88 74.70
CA LEU A 205 -23.96 20.10 75.36
C LEU A 205 -22.80 20.82 74.63
N GLU A 206 -21.93 20.07 73.96
CA GLU A 206 -20.85 20.50 73.08
C GLU A 206 -20.76 19.60 71.83
N ALA A 207 -19.98 20.00 70.83
CA ALA A 207 -19.68 19.15 69.69
C ALA A 207 -18.70 18.05 70.11
N LEU A 208 -19.11 16.80 69.90
CA LEU A 208 -18.36 15.61 70.29
C LEU A 208 -17.77 14.87 69.10
N ALA A 209 -18.48 14.84 67.96
CA ALA A 209 -18.07 14.12 66.75
C ALA A 209 -18.45 14.90 65.49
N THR A 210 -17.71 14.69 64.42
CA THR A 210 -18.02 15.18 63.08
C THR A 210 -17.93 14.06 62.05
N SER A 211 -18.68 14.19 60.96
CA SER A 211 -18.59 13.30 59.81
C SER A 211 -17.25 13.48 59.10
N ASP A 212 -16.58 12.37 58.79
CA ASP A 212 -15.35 12.36 57.97
C ASP A 212 -15.63 12.84 56.53
N GLU A 213 -16.62 12.23 55.87
CA GLU A 213 -17.02 12.60 54.50
C GLU A 213 -18.22 13.56 54.46
N SER A 214 -18.18 14.50 53.53
CA SER A 214 -19.33 15.37 53.17
C SER A 214 -20.24 14.69 52.15
N ALA A 215 -21.55 14.77 52.35
CA ALA A 215 -22.55 14.16 51.49
C ALA A 215 -23.21 15.16 50.54
N VAL A 216 -23.25 14.88 49.23
CA VAL A 216 -23.74 15.84 48.21
C VAL A 216 -25.24 16.15 48.35
N THR A 217 -26.03 15.22 48.92
CA THR A 217 -27.47 15.39 49.08
C THR A 217 -27.92 15.18 50.54
N ARG A 218 -29.04 15.81 50.94
CA ARG A 218 -29.62 15.61 52.28
C ARG A 218 -29.92 14.13 52.57
N PRO A 219 -30.47 13.33 51.62
CA PRO A 219 -30.65 11.89 51.81
C PRO A 219 -29.33 11.14 52.09
N ASP A 220 -28.26 11.44 51.36
CA ASP A 220 -26.96 10.79 51.56
C ASP A 220 -26.38 11.13 52.95
N ALA A 221 -26.53 12.38 53.41
CA ALA A 221 -26.15 12.78 54.77
C ALA A 221 -26.97 12.03 55.82
N THR A 222 -28.26 11.83 55.57
CA THR A 222 -29.16 11.08 56.46
C THR A 222 -28.75 9.61 56.53
N GLU A 223 -28.43 8.98 55.39
CA GLU A 223 -27.95 7.60 55.33
C GLU A 223 -26.62 7.43 56.10
N SER A 224 -25.70 8.40 55.98
CA SER A 224 -24.46 8.39 56.76
C SER A 224 -24.72 8.45 58.28
N ILE A 225 -25.68 9.26 58.73
CA ILE A 225 -26.06 9.35 60.14
C ILE A 225 -26.69 8.03 60.61
N GLU A 226 -27.64 7.48 59.85
CA GLU A 226 -28.30 6.22 60.17
C GLU A 226 -27.28 5.06 60.27
N ARG A 227 -26.25 5.06 59.41
CA ARG A 227 -25.13 4.10 59.48
C ARG A 227 -24.41 4.19 60.82
N VAL A 228 -24.00 5.38 61.24
CA VAL A 228 -23.35 5.62 62.55
C VAL A 228 -24.28 5.21 63.70
N GLN A 229 -25.54 5.63 63.69
CA GLN A 229 -26.52 5.28 64.72
C GLN A 229 -26.71 3.77 64.88
N SER A 230 -26.74 3.04 63.76
CA SER A 230 -26.95 1.59 63.75
C SER A 230 -25.74 0.79 64.27
N GLN A 231 -24.52 1.31 64.06
CA GLN A 231 -23.27 0.57 64.27
C GLN A 231 -22.47 1.00 65.51
N ILE A 232 -22.62 2.24 65.96
CA ILE A 232 -21.79 2.81 67.04
C ILE A 232 -21.98 2.10 68.39
N SER A 233 -23.18 1.57 68.64
CA SER A 233 -23.50 0.82 69.87
C SER A 233 -22.63 -0.44 70.03
N SER A 234 -22.31 -1.10 68.91
CA SER A 234 -21.45 -2.28 68.87
C SER A 234 -19.96 -1.97 68.79
N ALA A 235 -19.57 -0.70 68.67
CA ALA A 235 -18.19 -0.34 68.34
C ALA A 235 -17.18 -0.80 69.41
N GLY A 236 -16.11 -1.48 68.98
CA GLY A 236 -14.96 -1.86 69.81
C GLY A 236 -14.11 -0.65 70.26
N LEU A 237 -13.03 -0.91 71.01
CA LEU A 237 -12.00 0.08 71.33
C LEU A 237 -10.64 -0.47 70.92
N MET A 238 -9.91 0.29 70.11
CA MET A 238 -8.55 0.01 69.68
C MET A 238 -7.64 1.20 70.02
N GLU A 239 -6.52 0.97 70.71
CA GLU A 239 -5.54 2.01 71.05
C GLU A 239 -4.31 1.88 70.15
N LEU A 240 -4.01 2.91 69.37
CA LEU A 240 -2.77 3.02 68.60
C LEU A 240 -1.72 3.72 69.48
N THR A 241 -0.68 2.98 69.87
CA THR A 241 0.40 3.48 70.74
C THR A 241 1.76 3.54 70.03
N THR A 242 1.80 2.98 68.82
CA THR A 242 2.93 2.88 67.90
C THR A 242 2.34 2.73 66.50
N SER A 243 3.17 2.77 65.46
CA SER A 243 2.75 2.43 64.10
C SER A 243 2.09 1.05 64.04
N ALA A 244 1.13 0.87 63.13
CA ALA A 244 0.44 -0.40 62.98
C ALA A 244 0.00 -0.68 61.55
N PHE A 245 0.10 -1.94 61.15
CA PHE A 245 -0.58 -2.50 59.99
C PHE A 245 -2.00 -2.89 60.41
N ARG A 246 -3.00 -2.18 59.89
CA ARG A 246 -4.43 -2.47 60.07
C ARG A 246 -4.89 -3.40 58.95
N LEU A 247 -5.25 -4.64 59.25
CA LEU A 247 -5.82 -5.61 58.30
C LEU A 247 -7.33 -5.60 58.42
N PHE A 248 -8.03 -5.54 57.30
CA PHE A 248 -9.51 -5.54 57.25
C PHE A 248 -10.01 -6.24 55.99
N GLU A 249 -11.24 -6.76 56.05
CA GLU A 249 -11.97 -7.32 54.91
C GLU A 249 -12.82 -6.20 54.29
N ASP A 250 -12.80 -6.06 52.97
CA ASP A 250 -13.64 -5.10 52.26
C ASP A 250 -15.06 -5.63 52.03
N ARG A 251 -15.91 -4.85 51.34
CA ARG A 251 -17.32 -5.21 51.10
C ARG A 251 -17.51 -6.38 50.12
N GLU A 252 -16.47 -6.75 49.38
CA GLU A 252 -16.47 -7.83 48.40
C GLU A 252 -15.91 -9.14 48.99
N GLY A 253 -15.35 -9.07 50.20
CA GLY A 253 -14.79 -10.20 50.94
C GLY A 253 -13.28 -10.34 50.80
N ASN A 254 -12.61 -9.31 50.28
CA ASN A 254 -11.17 -9.32 50.05
C ASN A 254 -10.45 -8.61 51.18
N TRP A 255 -9.34 -9.17 51.62
CA TRP A 255 -8.48 -8.61 52.65
C TRP A 255 -7.57 -7.52 52.09
N GLN A 256 -7.38 -6.47 52.86
CA GLN A 256 -6.48 -5.36 52.57
C GLN A 256 -5.73 -4.97 53.84
N TRP A 257 -4.67 -4.17 53.71
CA TRP A 257 -4.01 -3.58 54.86
C TRP A 257 -3.62 -2.11 54.65
N THR A 258 -3.62 -1.33 55.74
CA THR A 258 -3.06 0.03 55.78
C THR A 258 -1.98 0.15 56.86
N LEU A 259 -0.88 0.83 56.55
CA LEU A 259 0.15 1.20 57.52
C LEU A 259 -0.19 2.58 58.08
N ALA A 260 -0.50 2.62 59.37
CA ALA A 260 -0.79 3.84 60.11
C ALA A 260 0.34 4.23 61.05
N ARG A 261 0.56 5.53 61.25
CA ARG A 261 1.41 6.07 62.32
C ARG A 261 0.71 5.94 63.68
N ASP A 262 1.42 6.26 64.74
CA ASP A 262 0.88 6.34 66.10
C ASP A 262 -0.11 7.50 66.30
N ASP A 263 -0.12 8.46 65.38
CA ASP A 263 -1.11 9.54 65.27
C ASP A 263 -2.34 9.20 64.43
N GLY A 264 -2.49 7.94 64.00
CA GLY A 264 -3.64 7.48 63.23
C GLY A 264 -3.59 7.77 61.73
N SER A 265 -2.69 8.64 61.26
CA SER A 265 -2.51 8.96 59.84
C SER A 265 -2.02 7.75 59.05
N VAL A 266 -2.56 7.57 57.84
CA VAL A 266 -2.20 6.45 56.95
C VAL A 266 -1.03 6.87 56.07
N VAL A 267 0.03 6.07 56.07
CA VAL A 267 1.28 6.34 55.33
C VAL A 267 1.36 5.50 54.05
N GLY A 268 0.79 4.30 54.08
CA GLY A 268 0.75 3.43 52.91
C GLY A 268 -0.33 2.37 53.02
N SER A 269 -0.68 1.78 51.88
CA SER A 269 -1.70 0.74 51.77
C SER A 269 -1.26 -0.38 50.83
N SER A 270 -1.90 -1.53 50.96
CA SER A 270 -1.76 -2.63 50.00
C SER A 270 -2.27 -2.22 48.63
N THR A 271 -1.48 -2.46 47.58
CA THR A 271 -1.89 -2.18 46.19
C THR A 271 -2.86 -3.24 45.64
N GLY A 272 -2.91 -4.41 46.28
CA GLY A 272 -3.78 -5.53 45.91
C GLY A 272 -4.77 -5.92 47.00
N GLU A 273 -5.83 -6.58 46.56
CA GLU A 273 -6.84 -7.26 47.37
C GLU A 273 -6.42 -8.73 47.53
N PHE A 274 -6.51 -9.28 48.75
CA PHE A 274 -6.12 -10.66 49.05
C PHE A 274 -7.36 -11.51 49.33
N ASP A 275 -7.55 -12.63 48.63
CA ASP A 275 -8.71 -13.51 48.83
C ASP A 275 -8.81 -14.07 50.27
N GLU A 276 -7.67 -14.14 50.97
CA GLU A 276 -7.57 -14.70 52.31
C GLU A 276 -6.71 -13.80 53.21
N ARG A 277 -7.06 -13.75 54.50
CA ARG A 277 -6.31 -13.07 55.57
C ARG A 277 -4.81 -13.36 55.55
N ASP A 278 -4.47 -14.63 55.36
CA ASP A 278 -3.07 -15.08 55.33
C ASP A 278 -2.30 -14.43 54.17
N GLY A 279 -2.96 -14.08 53.05
CA GLY A 279 -2.36 -13.33 51.95
C GLY A 279 -1.97 -11.91 52.37
N ALA A 280 -2.86 -11.20 53.06
CA ALA A 280 -2.58 -9.86 53.57
C ALA A 280 -1.48 -9.87 54.64
N GLU A 281 -1.50 -10.84 55.55
CA GLU A 281 -0.48 -11.02 56.59
C GLU A 281 0.90 -11.36 56.01
N ASN A 282 0.95 -12.18 54.94
CA ASN A 282 2.19 -12.48 54.21
C ASN A 282 2.74 -11.24 53.49
N SER A 283 1.88 -10.41 52.90
CA SER A 283 2.28 -9.15 52.28
C SER A 283 2.90 -8.19 53.30
N VAL A 284 2.28 -8.05 54.48
CA VAL A 284 2.84 -7.26 55.60
C VAL A 284 4.17 -7.86 56.07
N SER A 285 4.26 -9.19 56.21
CA SER A 285 5.50 -9.85 56.63
C SER A 285 6.64 -9.62 55.64
N PHE A 286 6.36 -9.69 54.33
CA PHE A 286 7.32 -9.36 53.29
C PHE A 286 7.82 -7.91 53.41
N LEU A 287 6.89 -6.96 53.57
CA LEU A 287 7.21 -5.55 53.75
C LEU A 287 8.05 -5.30 55.01
N LYS A 288 7.75 -5.97 56.12
CA LYS A 288 8.54 -5.88 57.35
C LYS A 288 9.94 -6.48 57.21
N ASP A 289 10.08 -7.57 56.45
CA ASP A 289 11.34 -8.29 56.28
C ASP A 289 12.27 -7.61 55.28
N ARG A 290 11.73 -7.06 54.18
CA ARG A 290 12.54 -6.49 53.08
C ARG A 290 12.47 -4.97 52.98
N GLY A 291 11.36 -4.34 53.39
CA GLY A 291 11.13 -2.90 53.25
C GLY A 291 12.23 -2.04 53.89
N PRO A 292 12.63 -2.26 55.16
CA PRO A 292 13.62 -1.41 55.82
C PRO A 292 14.97 -1.28 55.08
N ASP A 293 15.39 -2.35 54.39
CA ASP A 293 16.67 -2.43 53.67
C ASP A 293 16.52 -2.35 52.13
N ALA A 294 15.31 -2.19 51.60
CA ALA A 294 15.04 -2.15 50.16
C ALA A 294 15.73 -0.96 49.48
N ASP A 295 16.28 -1.14 48.27
CA ASP A 295 16.91 -0.05 47.52
C ASP A 295 15.87 0.97 47.01
N VAL A 296 16.30 2.18 46.65
CA VAL A 296 15.42 3.22 46.08
C VAL A 296 15.74 3.41 44.61
N ILE A 297 14.74 3.22 43.77
CA ILE A 297 14.80 3.29 42.31
C ILE A 297 14.01 4.53 41.85
N GLU A 298 14.54 5.23 40.85
CA GLU A 298 13.91 6.37 40.20
C GLU A 298 14.13 6.22 38.69
N ILE A 299 13.04 6.07 37.94
CA ILE A 299 13.07 5.94 36.47
C ILE A 299 12.86 7.34 35.89
N GLU A 300 13.93 7.94 35.38
CA GLU A 300 13.84 9.23 34.67
C GLU A 300 13.43 8.99 33.21
N GLY A 301 12.14 8.79 32.98
CA GLY A 301 11.53 8.59 31.66
C GLY A 301 11.66 7.17 31.10
N ALA A 302 12.83 6.53 31.21
CA ALA A 302 12.99 5.12 30.84
C ALA A 302 14.16 4.44 31.56
N ALA A 303 14.12 3.11 31.60
CA ALA A 303 15.19 2.28 32.15
C ALA A 303 15.35 0.96 31.38
N PHE A 304 16.58 0.44 31.36
CA PHE A 304 16.85 -0.94 31.00
C PHE A 304 16.73 -1.84 32.22
N THR A 305 15.93 -2.89 32.07
CA THR A 305 15.72 -3.96 33.04
C THR A 305 16.36 -5.24 32.52
N TYR A 306 16.78 -6.10 33.43
CA TYR A 306 17.47 -7.35 33.11
C TYR A 306 16.78 -8.48 33.87
N ALA A 307 16.40 -9.53 33.15
CA ALA A 307 15.73 -10.69 33.75
C ALA A 307 16.50 -11.97 33.42
N GLU A 308 16.65 -12.83 34.42
CA GLU A 308 17.22 -14.17 34.25
C GLU A 308 16.13 -15.21 33.97
N ASP A 309 16.19 -15.87 32.81
CA ASP A 309 15.36 -17.01 32.44
C ASP A 309 16.25 -18.18 32.00
N ARG A 310 16.19 -19.29 32.75
CA ARG A 310 16.94 -20.55 32.49
C ARG A 310 18.45 -20.37 32.35
N ASP A 311 19.08 -19.67 33.30
CA ASP A 311 20.53 -19.34 33.31
C ASP A 311 20.97 -18.46 32.12
N GLN A 312 20.03 -17.75 31.48
CA GLN A 312 20.30 -16.78 30.42
C GLN A 312 19.60 -15.46 30.72
N TRP A 313 20.20 -14.36 30.26
CA TRP A 313 19.77 -13.00 30.53
C TRP A 313 19.14 -12.39 29.29
N VAL A 314 18.05 -11.67 29.48
CA VAL A 314 17.42 -10.80 28.46
C VAL A 314 17.34 -9.38 29.02
N TRP A 315 17.40 -8.39 28.14
CA TRP A 315 17.18 -7.00 28.53
C TRP A 315 15.85 -6.51 27.96
N GLN A 316 15.19 -5.61 28.69
CA GLN A 316 14.01 -4.88 28.21
C GLN A 316 14.17 -3.38 28.49
N LEU A 317 13.76 -2.55 27.55
CA LEU A 317 13.58 -1.12 27.76
C LEU A 317 12.15 -0.89 28.24
N VAL A 318 11.99 -0.24 29.38
CA VAL A 318 10.68 0.14 29.92
C VAL A 318 10.60 1.66 30.10
N ASP A 319 9.41 2.23 29.95
CA ASP A 319 9.13 3.62 30.32
C ASP A 319 8.99 3.80 31.85
N ASP A 320 8.65 5.00 32.29
CA ASP A 320 8.41 5.38 33.69
C ASP A 320 7.15 4.74 34.30
N ASP A 321 6.18 4.31 33.46
CA ASP A 321 5.03 3.51 33.87
C ASP A 321 5.34 1.99 33.95
N ARG A 322 6.55 1.59 33.54
CA ARG A 322 7.00 0.20 33.35
C ARG A 322 6.33 -0.51 32.17
N THR A 323 5.82 0.23 31.20
CA THR A 323 5.39 -0.29 29.91
C THR A 323 6.64 -0.73 29.14
N PRO A 324 6.73 -2.00 28.70
CA PRO A 324 7.84 -2.45 27.88
C PRO A 324 7.76 -1.82 26.48
N LEU A 325 8.84 -1.16 26.07
CA LEU A 325 8.94 -0.53 24.75
C LEU A 325 9.73 -1.40 23.76
N ALA A 326 10.81 -2.04 24.23
CA ALA A 326 11.69 -2.87 23.42
C ALA A 326 12.27 -4.03 24.23
N SER A 327 12.60 -5.15 23.56
CA SER A 327 13.31 -6.26 24.17
C SER A 327 14.38 -6.86 23.27
N SER A 328 15.38 -7.49 23.88
CA SER A 328 16.35 -8.31 23.15
C SER A 328 15.71 -9.58 22.60
N GLU A 329 15.95 -9.88 21.33
CA GLU A 329 15.69 -11.21 20.77
C GLU A 329 16.72 -12.24 21.25
N ASP A 330 17.98 -11.82 21.32
CA ASP A 330 19.07 -12.65 21.81
C ASP A 330 19.04 -12.88 23.32
N ARG A 331 19.56 -14.05 23.72
CA ARG A 331 19.74 -14.45 25.12
C ARG A 331 21.22 -14.50 25.47
N TYR A 332 21.58 -13.84 26.55
CA TYR A 332 22.99 -13.64 26.94
C TYR A 332 23.39 -14.56 28.09
N GLU A 333 24.64 -15.05 28.09
CA GLU A 333 25.13 -15.97 29.14
C GLU A 333 25.34 -15.30 30.52
N SER A 334 25.26 -13.97 30.58
CA SER A 334 25.53 -13.19 31.80
C SER A 334 24.89 -11.81 31.71
N GLN A 335 24.48 -11.26 32.85
CA GLN A 335 23.93 -9.91 32.95
C GLN A 335 24.83 -8.84 32.30
N GLU A 336 26.16 -8.88 32.55
CA GLU A 336 27.14 -7.94 31.96
C GLU A 336 27.08 -7.90 30.42
N ARG A 337 26.81 -9.04 29.76
CA ARG A 337 26.66 -9.08 28.30
C ARG A 337 25.32 -8.54 27.82
N ALA A 338 24.25 -8.77 28.60
CA ALA A 338 22.96 -8.16 28.31
C ALA A 338 23.03 -6.63 28.46
N GLU A 339 23.78 -6.12 29.45
CA GLU A 339 24.05 -4.69 29.63
C GLU A 339 24.84 -4.10 28.45
N GLU A 340 25.92 -4.74 28.02
CA GLU A 340 26.67 -4.34 26.82
C GLU A 340 25.80 -4.31 25.55
N ALA A 341 24.90 -5.30 25.42
CA ALA A 341 23.97 -5.38 24.30
C ALA A 341 22.90 -4.29 24.34
N ALA A 342 22.33 -3.98 25.51
CA ALA A 342 21.37 -2.89 25.69
C ALA A 342 21.99 -1.52 25.34
N GLN A 343 23.24 -1.29 25.73
CA GLN A 343 23.98 -0.08 25.34
C GLN A 343 24.21 -0.03 23.82
N THR A 344 24.62 -1.16 23.23
CA THR A 344 24.81 -1.27 21.77
C THR A 344 23.49 -1.03 21.02
N PHE A 345 22.38 -1.54 21.54
CA PHE A 345 21.04 -1.29 21.03
C PHE A 345 20.71 0.21 21.05
N ALA A 346 20.87 0.90 22.19
CA ALA A 346 20.58 2.33 22.28
C ALA A 346 21.43 3.17 21.29
N GLU A 347 22.70 2.82 21.10
CA GLU A 347 23.61 3.51 20.17
C GLU A 347 23.29 3.24 18.69
N ARG A 348 22.86 2.01 18.35
CA ARG A 348 22.47 1.63 16.99
C ARG A 348 21.09 2.17 16.64
N PHE A 349 20.11 2.02 17.51
CA PHE A 349 18.73 2.42 17.29
C PHE A 349 18.59 3.93 17.05
N ASP A 350 19.36 4.77 17.76
CA ASP A 350 19.40 6.22 17.54
C ASP A 350 19.81 6.60 16.11
N ARG A 351 20.73 5.83 15.50
CA ARG A 351 21.26 6.08 14.15
C ARG A 351 20.54 5.31 13.06
N ALA A 352 19.83 4.25 13.42
CA ALA A 352 19.15 3.36 12.49
C ALA A 352 18.05 4.11 11.74
N ARG A 353 18.07 3.96 10.41
CA ARG A 353 17.02 4.48 9.54
C ARG A 353 15.82 3.56 9.61
N VAL A 354 14.63 4.15 9.52
CA VAL A 354 13.40 3.38 9.33
C VAL A 354 13.35 2.91 7.89
N LEU A 355 13.30 1.60 7.70
CA LEU A 355 13.13 0.94 6.42
C LEU A 355 11.65 0.63 6.22
N ASP A 356 11.06 1.29 5.24
CA ASP A 356 9.64 1.21 4.91
C ASP A 356 9.51 0.70 3.48
N ILE A 357 9.47 -0.62 3.33
CA ILE A 357 9.32 -1.29 2.04
C ILE A 357 7.86 -1.71 1.92
N GLU A 358 7.10 -1.04 1.04
CA GLU A 358 5.68 -1.41 0.84
C GLU A 358 5.53 -2.67 -0.03
N HIS A 359 6.44 -2.89 -0.98
CA HIS A 359 6.36 -3.97 -1.96
C HIS A 359 7.72 -4.52 -2.37
N VAL A 360 8.63 -3.63 -2.78
CA VAL A 360 9.98 -3.99 -3.18
C VAL A 360 10.94 -2.85 -2.86
N GLY A 361 12.13 -3.18 -2.39
CA GLY A 361 13.24 -2.25 -2.18
C GLY A 361 14.49 -2.70 -2.94
N VAL A 362 15.42 -1.77 -3.14
CA VAL A 362 16.76 -2.05 -3.65
C VAL A 362 17.78 -1.79 -2.56
N GLU A 363 18.44 -2.85 -2.11
CA GLU A 363 19.54 -2.75 -1.16
C GLU A 363 20.87 -2.69 -1.91
N LEU A 364 21.67 -1.66 -1.64
CA LEU A 364 23.06 -1.59 -2.05
C LEU A 364 23.93 -2.20 -0.94
N LEU A 365 24.83 -3.11 -1.31
CA LEU A 365 25.70 -3.78 -0.36
C LEU A 365 27.16 -3.81 -0.85
N GLU A 366 28.09 -3.73 0.09
CA GLU A 366 29.52 -3.86 -0.16
C GLU A 366 29.95 -5.32 -0.03
N SER A 367 30.64 -5.84 -1.05
CA SER A 367 31.17 -7.20 -1.12
C SER A 367 32.62 -7.18 -1.63
N GLU A 368 33.57 -7.71 -0.85
CA GLU A 368 34.98 -7.84 -1.23
C GLU A 368 35.63 -6.59 -1.87
N GLU A 369 35.38 -5.40 -1.30
CA GLU A 369 35.85 -4.08 -1.81
C GLU A 369 35.14 -3.58 -3.10
N THR A 370 34.06 -4.23 -3.51
CA THR A 370 33.16 -3.81 -4.60
C THR A 370 31.74 -3.60 -4.07
N TRP A 371 30.89 -2.95 -4.85
CA TRP A 371 29.48 -2.72 -4.54
C TRP A 371 28.61 -3.54 -5.47
N THR A 372 27.48 -4.02 -4.98
CA THR A 372 26.43 -4.63 -5.78
C THR A 372 25.07 -4.21 -5.23
N TRP A 373 24.00 -4.60 -5.89
CA TRP A 373 22.65 -4.33 -5.44
C TRP A 373 21.79 -5.58 -5.52
N ARG A 374 20.73 -5.63 -4.72
CA ARG A 374 19.76 -6.72 -4.70
C ARG A 374 18.34 -6.19 -4.50
N PHE A 375 17.37 -6.90 -5.05
CA PHE A 375 15.95 -6.65 -4.77
C PHE A 375 15.53 -7.39 -3.50
N VAL A 376 14.74 -6.72 -2.68
CA VAL A 376 14.16 -7.25 -1.44
C VAL A 376 12.66 -7.00 -1.44
N ASP A 377 11.86 -7.90 -0.86
CA ASP A 377 10.42 -7.72 -0.72
C ASP A 377 10.03 -6.92 0.55
N ASP A 378 8.73 -6.79 0.81
CA ASP A 378 8.16 -6.12 1.98
C ASP A 378 8.47 -6.81 3.32
N ALA A 379 8.81 -8.09 3.30
CA ALA A 379 9.30 -8.83 4.45
C ALA A 379 10.82 -8.68 4.64
N ASP A 380 11.50 -7.88 3.81
CA ASP A 380 12.95 -7.84 3.71
C ASP A 380 13.54 -9.24 3.52
N GLU A 381 13.01 -10.00 2.56
CA GLU A 381 13.62 -11.21 2.00
C GLU A 381 14.25 -10.89 0.64
N VAL A 382 15.44 -11.43 0.37
CA VAL A 382 16.12 -11.21 -0.92
C VAL A 382 15.37 -11.98 -2.01
N VAL A 383 14.91 -11.26 -3.04
CA VAL A 383 14.18 -11.86 -4.16
C VAL A 383 15.01 -11.97 -5.44
N ALA A 384 16.02 -11.12 -5.62
CA ALA A 384 16.97 -11.21 -6.73
C ALA A 384 18.28 -10.48 -6.43
N ASN A 385 19.39 -10.94 -7.03
CA ASN A 385 20.69 -10.27 -6.94
C ASN A 385 21.10 -9.74 -8.31
N ALA A 386 21.78 -8.59 -8.34
CA ALA A 386 22.48 -8.15 -9.53
C ALA A 386 23.59 -9.14 -9.90
N SER A 387 23.77 -9.34 -11.21
CA SER A 387 24.82 -10.21 -11.75
C SER A 387 26.17 -9.48 -11.81
N ASP A 388 26.14 -8.15 -11.88
CA ASP A 388 27.31 -7.28 -11.92
C ASP A 388 27.76 -6.76 -10.54
N SER A 389 29.04 -6.36 -10.50
CA SER A 389 29.66 -5.65 -9.38
C SER A 389 30.27 -4.34 -9.87
N PHE A 390 30.32 -3.36 -8.98
CA PHE A 390 30.63 -1.98 -9.25
C PHE A 390 31.78 -1.49 -8.36
N ASP A 391 32.64 -0.62 -8.88
CA ASP A 391 33.79 -0.12 -8.11
C ASP A 391 33.38 0.79 -6.95
N THR A 392 32.23 1.46 -7.05
CA THR A 392 31.75 2.39 -6.03
C THR A 392 30.25 2.23 -5.75
N ARG A 393 29.84 2.59 -4.53
CA ARG A 393 28.42 2.68 -4.14
C ARG A 393 27.59 3.49 -5.15
N ARG A 394 28.16 4.60 -5.63
CA ARG A 394 27.48 5.51 -6.55
C ARG A 394 27.20 4.84 -7.90
N ASP A 395 28.12 4.02 -8.39
CA ASP A 395 27.95 3.32 -9.67
C ASP A 395 26.87 2.23 -9.55
N ALA A 396 26.83 1.51 -8.41
CA ALA A 396 25.76 0.56 -8.11
C ALA A 396 24.39 1.26 -7.98
N GLU A 397 24.34 2.41 -7.29
CA GLU A 397 23.15 3.24 -7.15
C GLU A 397 22.67 3.73 -8.53
N GLU A 398 23.55 4.29 -9.36
CA GLU A 398 23.24 4.77 -10.72
C GLU A 398 22.73 3.65 -11.63
N ALA A 399 23.33 2.46 -11.54
CA ALA A 399 22.85 1.28 -12.28
C ALA A 399 21.44 0.86 -11.84
N SER A 400 21.17 0.83 -10.53
CA SER A 400 19.83 0.52 -10.02
C SER A 400 18.80 1.61 -10.35
N GLU A 401 19.15 2.90 -10.24
CA GLU A 401 18.27 4.02 -10.59
C GLU A 401 17.89 4.03 -12.08
N ALA A 402 18.82 3.64 -12.96
CA ALA A 402 18.55 3.50 -14.39
C ALA A 402 17.64 2.31 -14.71
N LEU A 403 17.71 1.23 -13.93
CA LEU A 403 16.93 0.02 -14.12
C LEU A 403 15.45 0.19 -13.75
N LEU A 404 15.16 0.83 -12.61
CA LEU A 404 13.80 0.85 -12.03
C LEU A 404 12.70 1.39 -12.98
N PRO A 405 12.90 2.50 -13.73
CA PRO A 405 11.89 3.01 -14.65
C PRO A 405 11.62 2.10 -15.85
N GLU A 406 12.64 1.36 -16.30
CA GLU A 406 12.54 0.49 -17.47
C GLU A 406 11.73 -0.78 -17.19
N LEU A 407 11.71 -1.23 -15.91
CA LEU A 407 11.02 -2.43 -15.48
C LEU A 407 9.49 -2.39 -15.66
N ASP A 408 8.84 -1.23 -15.47
CA ASP A 408 7.38 -1.10 -15.61
C ASP A 408 6.91 -1.53 -17.01
N SER A 409 7.71 -1.22 -18.03
CA SER A 409 7.42 -1.53 -19.43
C SER A 409 8.08 -2.83 -19.94
N ALA A 410 8.87 -3.49 -19.11
CA ALA A 410 9.64 -4.67 -19.51
C ALA A 410 8.73 -5.80 -20.00
N SER A 411 9.03 -6.34 -21.18
CA SER A 411 8.33 -7.51 -21.71
C SER A 411 8.71 -8.77 -20.93
N VAL A 412 7.75 -9.67 -20.74
CA VAL A 412 8.00 -11.00 -20.15
C VAL A 412 8.09 -12.03 -21.26
N THR A 413 9.25 -12.67 -21.39
CA THR A 413 9.55 -13.79 -22.31
C THR A 413 9.79 -15.08 -21.52
N VAL A 414 9.90 -16.22 -22.20
CA VAL A 414 10.14 -17.52 -21.56
C VAL A 414 11.25 -18.26 -22.28
N ALA A 415 12.29 -18.66 -21.54
CA ALA A 415 13.35 -19.52 -22.04
C ALA A 415 12.75 -20.87 -22.48
N GLY A 416 13.18 -21.39 -23.64
CA GLY A 416 12.55 -22.56 -24.26
C GLY A 416 11.40 -22.24 -25.21
N GLU A 417 10.99 -20.97 -25.36
CA GLU A 417 9.97 -20.56 -26.34
C GLU A 417 10.59 -19.60 -27.37
N ALA A 418 10.43 -19.94 -28.65
CA ALA A 418 10.89 -19.06 -29.72
C ALA A 418 10.17 -17.70 -29.65
N THR A 419 10.89 -16.62 -29.88
CA THR A 419 10.40 -15.25 -29.66
C THR A 419 10.92 -14.28 -30.71
N TYR A 420 10.02 -13.49 -31.29
CA TYR A 420 10.35 -12.29 -32.05
C TYR A 420 10.48 -11.11 -31.10
N GLU A 421 11.69 -10.61 -30.91
CA GLU A 421 11.99 -9.47 -30.05
C GLU A 421 12.15 -8.21 -30.91
N LEU A 422 11.22 -7.27 -30.77
CA LEU A 422 11.24 -5.97 -31.45
C LEU A 422 11.77 -4.91 -30.48
N TYR A 423 12.86 -4.25 -30.84
CA TYR A 423 13.54 -3.31 -29.94
C TYR A 423 14.03 -2.07 -30.70
N GLU A 424 14.21 -0.98 -29.97
CA GLU A 424 14.80 0.25 -30.48
C GLU A 424 16.29 0.31 -30.10
N SER A 425 17.12 0.69 -31.07
CA SER A 425 18.55 0.93 -30.88
C SER A 425 18.87 2.31 -31.44
N GLY A 426 19.02 3.31 -30.57
CA GLY A 426 19.23 4.70 -30.99
C GLY A 426 17.96 5.30 -31.60
N SER A 427 17.94 5.51 -32.92
CA SER A 427 16.77 6.02 -33.66
C SER A 427 16.19 5.00 -34.64
N THR A 428 16.58 3.74 -34.50
CA THR A 428 16.24 2.66 -35.43
C THR A 428 15.61 1.51 -34.68
N TRP A 429 14.47 1.05 -35.18
CA TRP A 429 13.80 -0.16 -34.78
C TRP A 429 14.41 -1.37 -35.48
N ARG A 430 14.52 -2.47 -34.73
CA ARG A 430 15.01 -3.76 -35.20
C ARG A 430 14.14 -4.88 -34.64
N TRP A 431 14.17 -6.03 -35.30
CA TRP A 431 13.63 -7.27 -34.77
C TRP A 431 14.69 -8.37 -34.84
N ARG A 432 14.68 -9.26 -33.85
CA ARG A 432 15.43 -10.51 -33.87
C ARG A 432 14.52 -11.68 -33.52
N LEU A 433 14.77 -12.83 -34.12
CA LEU A 433 14.15 -14.11 -33.75
C LEU A 433 15.13 -14.86 -32.87
N VAL A 434 14.70 -15.13 -31.64
CA VAL A 434 15.39 -15.97 -30.67
C VAL A 434 14.73 -17.35 -30.68
N ASP A 435 15.52 -18.41 -30.78
CA ASP A 435 15.01 -19.78 -30.76
C ASP A 435 14.78 -20.31 -29.33
N GLU A 436 14.29 -21.56 -29.22
CA GLU A 436 14.06 -22.22 -27.92
C GLU A 436 15.34 -22.45 -27.11
N THR A 437 16.51 -22.40 -27.75
CA THR A 437 17.83 -22.53 -27.11
C THR A 437 18.47 -21.19 -26.77
N GLU A 438 17.71 -20.09 -26.93
CA GLU A 438 18.09 -18.71 -26.66
C GLU A 438 19.13 -18.10 -27.63
N HIS A 439 19.35 -18.74 -28.79
CA HIS A 439 20.22 -18.19 -29.82
C HIS A 439 19.46 -17.26 -30.76
N VAL A 440 20.11 -16.19 -31.20
CA VAL A 440 19.58 -15.31 -32.23
C VAL A 440 19.75 -16.00 -33.58
N VAL A 441 18.65 -16.48 -34.16
CA VAL A 441 18.69 -17.23 -35.41
C VAL A 441 18.36 -16.37 -36.62
N ALA A 442 17.61 -15.27 -36.45
CA ALA A 442 17.33 -14.32 -37.52
C ALA A 442 17.24 -12.88 -37.02
N ARG A 443 17.47 -11.91 -37.91
CA ARG A 443 17.25 -10.47 -37.64
C ARG A 443 16.90 -9.70 -38.91
N ASN A 444 16.30 -8.51 -38.79
CA ASN A 444 16.15 -7.63 -39.95
C ASN A 444 17.51 -7.07 -40.41
N PRO A 445 17.75 -7.00 -41.73
CA PRO A 445 19.02 -6.51 -42.27
C PRO A 445 19.11 -4.97 -42.33
N THR A 446 17.96 -4.27 -42.34
CA THR A 446 17.89 -2.84 -42.63
C THR A 446 17.51 -2.03 -41.40
N ASP A 447 18.20 -0.90 -41.19
CA ASP A 447 17.81 0.08 -40.18
C ASP A 447 16.51 0.78 -40.57
N ILE A 448 15.48 0.63 -39.74
CA ILE A 448 14.15 1.19 -39.99
C ILE A 448 13.85 2.19 -38.87
N THR A 449 13.47 3.43 -39.19
CA THR A 449 13.22 4.47 -38.17
C THR A 449 11.80 4.44 -37.60
N GLU A 450 10.90 3.73 -38.25
CA GLU A 450 9.50 3.62 -37.85
C GLU A 450 9.19 2.20 -37.36
N ARG A 451 8.32 2.10 -36.36
CA ARG A 451 7.96 0.81 -35.76
C ARG A 451 7.12 -0.07 -36.69
N SER A 452 6.15 0.51 -37.41
CA SER A 452 5.20 -0.27 -38.23
C SER A 452 5.86 -1.07 -39.37
N PRO A 453 6.86 -0.53 -40.11
CA PRO A 453 7.56 -1.32 -41.11
C PRO A 453 8.40 -2.48 -40.52
N VAL A 454 8.99 -2.31 -39.33
CA VAL A 454 9.68 -3.43 -38.63
C VAL A 454 8.70 -4.54 -38.25
N GLU A 455 7.53 -4.17 -37.72
CA GLU A 455 6.47 -5.12 -37.38
C GLU A 455 5.99 -5.90 -38.62
N SER A 456 5.82 -5.20 -39.74
CA SER A 456 5.41 -5.81 -41.01
C SER A 456 6.49 -6.75 -41.56
N SER A 457 7.77 -6.36 -41.50
CA SER A 457 8.89 -7.21 -41.91
C SER A 457 8.98 -8.51 -41.09
N ALA A 458 8.78 -8.44 -39.77
CA ALA A 458 8.73 -9.62 -38.91
C ALA A 458 7.53 -10.53 -39.26
N ASP A 459 6.36 -9.94 -39.53
CA ASP A 459 5.15 -10.67 -39.95
C ASP A 459 5.33 -11.37 -41.30
N GLU A 460 5.97 -10.70 -42.26
CA GLU A 460 6.28 -11.27 -43.57
C GLU A 460 7.22 -12.46 -43.47
N PHE A 461 8.26 -12.37 -42.62
CA PHE A 461 9.16 -13.49 -42.36
C PHE A 461 8.42 -14.64 -41.67
N SER A 462 7.69 -14.37 -40.59
CA SER A 462 6.94 -15.39 -39.85
C SER A 462 5.92 -16.13 -40.73
N ALA A 463 5.19 -15.41 -41.59
CA ALA A 463 4.14 -15.99 -42.42
C ALA A 463 4.69 -16.85 -43.58
N GLN A 464 5.88 -16.54 -44.10
CA GLN A 464 6.40 -17.16 -45.33
C GLN A 464 7.58 -18.10 -45.09
N ALA A 465 8.28 -18.01 -43.95
CA ALA A 465 9.47 -18.80 -43.66
C ALA A 465 9.21 -20.31 -43.75
N LEU A 466 8.09 -20.80 -43.26
CA LEU A 466 7.80 -22.24 -43.23
C LEU A 466 7.75 -22.88 -44.62
N GLU A 467 7.25 -22.16 -45.64
CA GLU A 467 7.07 -22.68 -47.00
C GLU A 467 8.15 -22.24 -48.00
N ALA A 468 9.08 -21.37 -47.58
CA ALA A 468 10.10 -20.81 -48.47
C ALA A 468 11.06 -21.88 -49.00
N GLU A 469 11.54 -21.77 -50.23
CA GLU A 469 12.56 -22.69 -50.75
C GLU A 469 13.97 -22.25 -50.32
N THR A 470 14.89 -23.20 -50.13
CA THR A 470 16.32 -22.89 -49.94
C THR A 470 17.01 -22.87 -51.29
N VAL A 471 17.69 -21.77 -51.60
CA VAL A 471 18.19 -21.42 -52.92
C VAL A 471 19.65 -20.96 -52.83
N GLU A 472 20.42 -21.23 -53.87
CA GLU A 472 21.79 -20.74 -54.03
C GLU A 472 21.91 -20.07 -55.41
N ILE A 473 22.53 -18.90 -55.45
CA ILE A 473 22.80 -18.14 -56.68
C ILE A 473 24.31 -18.05 -56.80
N ASP A 474 24.90 -18.69 -57.82
CA ASP A 474 26.36 -18.76 -57.98
C ASP A 474 26.98 -17.47 -58.54
N ALA A 475 26.24 -16.73 -59.38
CA ALA A 475 26.72 -15.51 -60.02
C ALA A 475 25.58 -14.55 -60.41
N ALA A 476 24.59 -15.04 -61.18
CA ALA A 476 23.38 -14.30 -61.48
C ALA A 476 22.26 -15.23 -61.96
N GLU A 477 21.01 -14.82 -61.75
CA GLU A 477 19.81 -15.50 -62.23
C GLU A 477 18.71 -14.50 -62.61
N TYR A 478 17.88 -14.86 -63.58
CA TYR A 478 16.65 -14.14 -63.87
C TYR A 478 15.56 -14.59 -62.90
N GLU A 479 14.97 -13.64 -62.18
CA GLU A 479 13.82 -13.87 -61.30
C GLU A 479 12.56 -13.30 -61.94
N VAL A 480 11.55 -14.14 -62.11
CA VAL A 480 10.22 -13.77 -62.59
C VAL A 480 9.28 -13.74 -61.39
N TYR A 481 8.69 -12.59 -61.07
CA TYR A 481 7.96 -12.38 -59.82
C TYR A 481 6.65 -11.61 -60.04
N PRO A 482 5.61 -11.84 -59.23
CA PRO A 482 4.37 -11.07 -59.30
C PRO A 482 4.57 -9.66 -58.70
N ALA A 483 3.99 -8.65 -59.35
CA ALA A 483 3.80 -7.33 -58.75
C ALA A 483 2.96 -7.48 -57.47
N ALA A 484 3.32 -6.74 -56.42
CA ALA A 484 2.52 -6.69 -55.21
C ALA A 484 1.08 -6.29 -55.58
N SER A 485 0.11 -7.15 -55.28
CA SER A 485 -1.30 -6.82 -55.44
C SER A 485 -1.60 -5.64 -54.52
N THR A 486 -1.69 -4.42 -55.07
CA THR A 486 -2.25 -3.30 -54.32
C THR A 486 -3.72 -3.60 -54.09
N THR A 487 -4.03 -4.27 -52.98
CA THR A 487 -5.37 -4.23 -52.41
C THR A 487 -5.52 -2.82 -51.84
N THR A 488 -5.95 -1.89 -52.69
CA THR A 488 -6.53 -0.64 -52.22
C THR A 488 -7.67 -1.04 -51.27
N PRO A 489 -7.69 -0.60 -50.00
CA PRO A 489 -8.82 -0.84 -49.13
C PRO A 489 -10.05 -0.29 -49.83
N ASP A 490 -11.10 -1.11 -49.97
CA ASP A 490 -12.41 -0.66 -50.47
C ASP A 490 -12.79 0.64 -49.73
N GLU A 491 -12.72 1.79 -50.42
CA GLU A 491 -13.48 2.96 -49.99
C GLU A 491 -14.95 2.51 -49.95
N PRO A 492 -15.69 2.77 -48.87
CA PRO A 492 -17.09 2.40 -48.80
C PRO A 492 -17.84 3.12 -49.92
N GLY A 493 -18.20 2.37 -50.96
CA GLY A 493 -18.87 2.88 -52.15
C GLY A 493 -20.12 3.65 -51.79
N ASP A 494 -20.10 4.95 -52.07
CA ASP A 494 -21.27 5.79 -52.06
C ASP A 494 -22.12 5.45 -53.30
N ASP A 495 -23.35 5.06 -53.00
CA ASP A 495 -24.30 4.39 -53.86
C ASP A 495 -24.93 5.39 -54.85
N LEU A 496 -24.56 5.37 -56.13
CA LEU A 496 -25.32 6.05 -57.19
C LEU A 496 -25.35 5.24 -58.49
N PRO A 497 -26.54 4.87 -59.01
CA PRO A 497 -26.65 4.15 -60.28
C PRO A 497 -26.69 5.16 -61.42
N THR A 498 -25.83 4.98 -62.43
CA THR A 498 -26.06 5.62 -63.73
C THR A 498 -26.15 4.55 -64.80
N THR A 499 -27.40 4.23 -65.14
CA THR A 499 -27.80 3.55 -66.36
C THR A 499 -27.36 4.33 -67.59
N VAL A 500 -26.64 3.69 -68.50
CA VAL A 500 -26.85 3.90 -69.93
C VAL A 500 -26.65 2.58 -70.67
N GLU A 501 -27.74 2.14 -71.28
CA GLU A 501 -27.76 1.13 -72.33
C GLU A 501 -27.16 1.72 -73.61
N GLU A 502 -26.21 1.04 -74.25
CA GLU A 502 -26.09 1.07 -75.71
C GLU A 502 -25.91 -0.36 -76.24
N GLU A 503 -26.87 -0.74 -77.09
CA GLU A 503 -26.97 -2.00 -77.82
C GLU A 503 -25.89 -2.14 -78.92
N PRO A 504 -25.57 -3.38 -79.33
CA PRO A 504 -24.47 -3.69 -80.23
C PRO A 504 -24.82 -3.39 -81.70
N THR A 505 -23.86 -2.88 -82.46
CA THR A 505 -23.93 -2.90 -83.94
C THR A 505 -22.82 -3.74 -84.52
N ALA A 506 -23.19 -4.57 -85.50
CA ALA A 506 -22.42 -5.68 -86.02
C ALA A 506 -21.82 -5.41 -87.42
N GLN A 507 -20.73 -6.15 -87.72
CA GLN A 507 -20.20 -6.61 -89.04
C GLN A 507 -19.48 -5.57 -89.92
N THR A 508 -18.34 -5.80 -90.58
CA THR A 508 -17.52 -6.97 -91.03
C THR A 508 -16.05 -6.51 -91.12
N ASP A 509 -14.99 -7.31 -90.98
CA ASP A 509 -14.50 -8.35 -91.90
C ASP A 509 -13.28 -9.05 -91.25
N GLY A 510 -12.99 -10.27 -91.68
CA GLY A 510 -12.28 -11.30 -90.89
C GLY A 510 -10.88 -10.97 -90.35
N GLY A 511 -10.68 -11.35 -89.08
CA GLY A 511 -9.40 -11.54 -88.41
C GLY A 511 -9.65 -12.37 -87.15
N THR A 512 -8.90 -13.45 -86.95
CA THR A 512 -9.02 -14.31 -85.79
C THR A 512 -8.61 -13.53 -84.54
N THR A 513 -9.57 -12.96 -83.82
CA THR A 513 -9.36 -12.48 -82.46
C THR A 513 -9.28 -13.71 -81.55
N LEU A 514 -8.08 -14.01 -81.09
CA LEU A 514 -7.90 -14.84 -79.90
C LEU A 514 -8.49 -14.04 -78.72
N GLU A 515 -9.67 -14.44 -78.27
CA GLU A 515 -10.19 -14.02 -76.96
C GLU A 515 -9.22 -14.58 -75.90
N TYR A 516 -8.33 -13.71 -75.39
CA TYR A 516 -7.70 -13.95 -74.09
C TYR A 516 -8.78 -13.67 -73.05
N ASN A 517 -9.19 -14.72 -72.32
CA ASN A 517 -9.97 -14.53 -71.10
C ASN A 517 -9.15 -13.65 -70.15
N ASP A 518 -9.79 -12.68 -69.51
CA ASP A 518 -9.26 -11.92 -68.37
C ASP A 518 -8.76 -12.89 -67.27
N GLU A 519 -7.46 -13.23 -67.30
CA GLU A 519 -6.80 -13.92 -66.21
C GLU A 519 -6.69 -12.92 -65.04
N THR A 520 -7.46 -13.19 -63.99
CA THR A 520 -7.69 -12.32 -62.82
C THR A 520 -6.51 -12.37 -61.83
N GLY A 521 -5.27 -12.50 -62.33
CA GLY A 521 -4.05 -12.63 -61.54
C GLY A 521 -3.21 -11.35 -61.47
N PRO A 522 -2.21 -11.27 -60.57
CA PRO A 522 -1.30 -10.14 -60.53
C PRO A 522 -0.46 -10.09 -61.81
N ASN A 523 -0.10 -8.88 -62.24
CA ASN A 523 0.92 -8.71 -63.26
C ASN A 523 2.28 -9.23 -62.77
N TRP A 524 3.15 -9.63 -63.67
CA TRP A 524 4.45 -10.23 -63.43
C TRP A 524 5.55 -9.38 -64.06
N HIS A 525 6.66 -9.28 -63.36
CA HIS A 525 7.87 -8.61 -63.82
C HIS A 525 9.01 -9.62 -63.84
N TRP A 526 10.12 -9.23 -64.47
CA TRP A 526 11.35 -9.98 -64.36
C TRP A 526 12.51 -9.05 -64.00
N ARG A 527 13.49 -9.61 -63.28
CA ARG A 527 14.76 -8.94 -62.95
C ARG A 527 15.92 -9.92 -63.11
N LEU A 528 17.07 -9.45 -63.58
CA LEU A 528 18.33 -10.19 -63.54
C LEU A 528 19.07 -9.76 -62.28
N VAL A 529 19.28 -10.69 -61.36
CA VAL A 529 19.87 -10.42 -60.04
C VAL A 529 21.17 -11.19 -59.88
N THR A 530 22.19 -10.56 -59.29
CA THR A 530 23.44 -11.26 -58.92
C THR A 530 23.30 -12.02 -57.60
N ASP A 531 24.31 -12.80 -57.24
CA ASP A 531 24.40 -13.47 -55.93
C ASP A 531 24.33 -12.48 -54.75
N ASP A 532 24.91 -11.28 -54.90
CA ASP A 532 24.84 -10.19 -53.92
C ASP A 532 23.48 -9.46 -53.88
N ARG A 533 22.50 -9.88 -54.68
CA ARG A 533 21.17 -9.25 -54.86
C ARG A 533 21.17 -7.93 -55.63
N GLU A 534 22.23 -7.61 -56.37
CA GLU A 534 22.25 -6.43 -57.22
C GLU A 534 21.41 -6.67 -58.48
N ILE A 535 20.49 -5.77 -58.79
CA ILE A 535 19.66 -5.88 -60.00
C ILE A 535 20.44 -5.29 -61.18
N VAL A 536 20.81 -6.16 -62.12
CA VAL A 536 21.56 -5.80 -63.32
C VAL A 536 20.64 -5.28 -64.41
N ALA A 537 19.44 -5.86 -64.56
CA ALA A 537 18.47 -5.49 -65.58
C ALA A 537 17.04 -5.82 -65.12
N GLY A 538 16.05 -5.04 -65.54
CA GLY A 538 14.64 -5.27 -65.23
C GLY A 538 13.71 -5.17 -66.43
N SER A 539 12.52 -5.77 -66.30
CA SER A 539 11.40 -5.58 -67.23
C SER A 539 10.89 -4.14 -67.16
N THR A 540 10.70 -3.51 -68.32
CA THR A 540 10.11 -2.17 -68.46
C THR A 540 8.58 -2.19 -68.44
N GLU A 541 7.97 -3.36 -68.64
CA GLU A 541 6.52 -3.52 -68.72
C GLU A 541 6.03 -4.70 -67.87
N PRO A 542 4.79 -4.63 -67.35
CA PRO A 542 4.14 -5.76 -66.71
C PRO A 542 3.76 -6.85 -67.72
N HIS A 543 3.81 -8.10 -67.27
CA HIS A 543 3.40 -9.29 -68.01
C HIS A 543 2.19 -9.97 -67.34
N PRO A 544 1.26 -10.57 -68.07
CA PRO A 544 0.05 -11.15 -67.47
C PRO A 544 0.31 -12.37 -66.57
N ASN A 545 1.41 -13.10 -66.82
CA ASN A 545 1.76 -14.30 -66.05
C ASN A 545 3.27 -14.60 -66.14
N ALA A 546 3.75 -15.48 -65.26
CA ALA A 546 5.16 -15.87 -65.17
C ALA A 546 5.74 -16.40 -66.49
N ASN A 547 4.96 -17.17 -67.26
CA ASN A 547 5.42 -17.71 -68.55
C ASN A 547 5.68 -16.59 -69.57
N THR A 548 4.83 -15.57 -69.60
CA THR A 548 4.98 -14.43 -70.51
C THR A 548 6.19 -13.57 -70.15
N ALA A 549 6.47 -13.41 -68.85
CA ALA A 549 7.69 -12.75 -68.37
C ALA A 549 8.95 -13.58 -68.72
N ALA A 550 8.90 -14.90 -68.58
CA ALA A 550 9.99 -15.79 -69.02
C ALA A 550 10.22 -15.73 -70.54
N ASP A 551 9.15 -15.62 -71.34
CA ASP A 551 9.26 -15.40 -72.79
C ASP A 551 9.86 -14.02 -73.12
N ALA A 552 9.61 -13.00 -72.31
CA ALA A 552 10.24 -11.69 -72.46
C ALA A 552 11.75 -11.77 -72.22
N ILE A 553 12.19 -12.51 -71.19
CA ILE A 553 13.62 -12.77 -70.95
C ILE A 553 14.26 -13.44 -72.18
N ARG A 554 13.61 -14.45 -72.78
CA ARG A 554 14.15 -15.11 -74.00
C ARG A 554 14.35 -14.12 -75.15
N ARG A 555 13.40 -13.20 -75.35
CA ARG A 555 13.53 -12.12 -76.34
C ARG A 555 14.68 -11.18 -76.00
N VAL A 556 14.83 -10.79 -74.73
CA VAL A 556 15.95 -9.95 -74.27
C VAL A 556 17.29 -10.63 -74.53
N ARG A 557 17.41 -11.95 -74.34
CA ARG A 557 18.64 -12.70 -74.67
C ARG A 557 18.98 -12.62 -76.15
N GLU A 558 18.02 -12.92 -77.02
CA GLU A 558 18.21 -12.85 -78.46
C GLU A 558 18.58 -11.42 -78.89
N GLN A 559 17.81 -10.43 -78.44
CA GLN A 559 17.97 -9.03 -78.78
C GLN A 559 19.28 -8.44 -78.27
N ALA A 560 19.63 -8.63 -76.99
CA ALA A 560 20.87 -8.13 -76.41
C ALA A 560 22.12 -8.75 -77.06
N SER A 561 22.05 -10.01 -77.49
CA SER A 561 23.17 -10.70 -78.16
C SER A 561 23.48 -10.14 -79.55
N GLU A 562 22.47 -9.57 -80.21
CA GLU A 562 22.55 -8.95 -81.53
C GLU A 562 22.57 -7.43 -81.46
N ALA A 563 22.51 -6.85 -80.26
CA ALA A 563 22.34 -5.43 -80.07
C ALA A 563 23.63 -4.63 -80.29
N ASP A 564 23.53 -3.63 -81.16
CA ASP A 564 24.60 -2.64 -81.31
C ASP A 564 24.47 -1.57 -80.21
N LEU A 565 25.61 -1.10 -79.71
CA LEU A 565 25.65 0.06 -78.81
C LEU A 565 25.55 1.34 -79.63
N ILE A 566 24.52 2.13 -79.36
CA ILE A 566 24.31 3.41 -79.98
C ILE A 566 25.13 4.48 -79.25
N GLU A 567 26.14 5.03 -79.94
CA GLU A 567 26.96 6.14 -79.44
C GLU A 567 26.96 7.26 -80.49
N PHE A 568 26.50 8.47 -80.11
CA PHE A 568 26.56 9.63 -80.99
C PHE A 568 27.49 10.72 -80.46
N GLU A 569 28.17 11.41 -81.37
CA GLU A 569 28.95 12.64 -81.09
C GLU A 569 28.12 13.91 -81.38
N HIS A 570 26.94 13.77 -81.99
CA HIS A 570 26.03 14.85 -82.40
C HIS A 570 24.57 14.37 -82.27
N ALA A 571 23.60 15.29 -82.30
CA ALA A 571 22.19 14.91 -82.21
C ALA A 571 21.75 13.94 -83.32
N ALA A 572 20.84 13.01 -83.03
CA ALA A 572 20.34 12.01 -83.97
C ALA A 572 18.81 11.99 -84.02
N PHE A 573 18.25 11.84 -85.21
CA PHE A 573 16.81 11.58 -85.39
C PHE A 573 16.54 10.08 -85.24
N GLN A 574 15.69 9.70 -84.29
CA GLN A 574 15.19 8.34 -84.08
C GLN A 574 13.72 8.25 -84.50
N VAL A 575 13.38 7.28 -85.34
CA VAL A 575 12.00 6.93 -85.70
C VAL A 575 11.61 5.67 -84.92
N TYR A 576 10.50 5.71 -84.20
CA TYR A 576 10.05 4.63 -83.30
C TYR A 576 8.53 4.45 -83.36
N GLU A 577 8.06 3.27 -82.97
CA GLU A 577 6.64 2.96 -82.78
C GLU A 577 6.24 3.28 -81.33
N ALA A 578 5.19 4.09 -81.15
CA ALA A 578 4.61 4.42 -79.86
C ALA A 578 3.70 3.31 -79.36
N ASP A 579 3.35 3.32 -78.07
CA ASP A 579 2.48 2.32 -77.43
C ASP A 579 1.08 2.19 -78.09
N SER A 580 0.63 3.23 -78.80
CA SER A 580 -0.60 3.21 -79.60
C SER A 580 -0.52 2.40 -80.89
N GLY A 581 0.67 1.89 -81.26
CA GLY A 581 0.96 1.24 -82.55
C GLY A 581 1.22 2.23 -83.69
N GLU A 582 1.40 3.52 -83.38
CA GLU A 582 1.61 4.59 -84.35
C GLU A 582 3.08 5.04 -84.37
N TRP A 583 3.55 5.46 -85.55
CA TRP A 583 4.95 5.82 -85.74
C TRP A 583 5.19 7.29 -85.40
N ARG A 584 6.25 7.56 -84.64
CA ARG A 584 6.69 8.91 -84.26
C ARG A 584 8.19 9.05 -84.50
N TRP A 585 8.68 10.29 -84.47
CA TRP A 585 10.11 10.57 -84.51
C TRP A 585 10.50 11.50 -83.36
N ARG A 586 11.74 11.36 -82.88
CA ARG A 586 12.34 12.25 -81.89
C ARG A 586 13.78 12.58 -82.26
N LEU A 587 14.23 13.81 -81.98
CA LEU A 587 15.61 14.24 -82.08
C LEU A 587 16.23 14.09 -80.69
N ILE A 588 17.24 13.24 -80.55
CA ILE A 588 18.00 13.00 -79.32
C ILE A 588 19.37 13.65 -79.43
N ASP A 589 19.94 14.21 -78.36
CA ASP A 589 21.32 14.74 -78.36
C ASP A 589 22.37 13.66 -78.06
N GLU A 590 23.64 14.07 -77.88
CA GLU A 590 24.77 13.16 -77.60
C GLU A 590 24.69 12.47 -76.23
N ASP A 591 23.84 12.98 -75.35
CA ASP A 591 23.58 12.49 -73.99
C ASP A 591 22.25 11.70 -73.91
N GLY A 592 21.55 11.52 -75.05
CA GLY A 592 20.29 10.78 -75.14
C GLY A 592 19.04 11.59 -74.78
N ASN A 593 19.17 12.91 -74.55
CA ASN A 593 18.05 13.77 -74.21
C ASN A 593 17.21 14.11 -75.44
N VAL A 594 15.87 14.07 -75.31
CA VAL A 594 14.96 14.46 -76.39
C VAL A 594 14.94 15.98 -76.55
N LEU A 595 15.53 16.49 -77.63
CA LEU A 595 15.54 17.90 -77.99
C LEU A 595 14.25 18.35 -78.71
N ALA A 596 13.62 17.43 -79.45
CA ALA A 596 12.37 17.68 -80.19
C ALA A 596 11.66 16.35 -80.51
N ASP A 597 10.34 16.37 -80.64
CA ASP A 597 9.53 15.22 -81.10
C ASP A 597 8.63 15.59 -82.28
N SER A 598 7.99 14.58 -82.90
CA SER A 598 7.12 14.77 -84.06
C SER A 598 5.83 15.52 -83.75
N GLY A 599 5.39 15.56 -82.49
CA GLY A 599 4.13 16.14 -82.02
C GLY A 599 2.85 15.58 -82.68
N GLN A 600 2.98 14.65 -83.62
CA GLN A 600 1.93 14.07 -84.46
C GLN A 600 2.23 12.60 -84.70
N GLU A 601 1.16 11.80 -84.77
CA GLU A 601 1.18 10.37 -85.04
C GLU A 601 1.21 10.12 -86.55
N HIS A 602 2.02 9.15 -86.97
CA HIS A 602 2.11 8.73 -88.37
C HIS A 602 1.65 7.29 -88.52
N THR A 603 0.97 7.00 -89.62
CA THR A 603 0.35 5.68 -89.86
C THR A 603 1.36 4.63 -90.34
N SER A 604 2.60 5.02 -90.63
CA SER A 604 3.68 4.12 -91.02
C SER A 604 5.07 4.70 -90.74
N ARG A 605 6.07 3.82 -90.55
CA ARG A 605 7.50 4.18 -90.40
C ARG A 605 8.00 5.11 -91.49
N GLY A 606 7.61 4.83 -92.74
CA GLY A 606 8.01 5.63 -93.91
C GLY A 606 7.46 7.06 -93.87
N GLU A 607 6.23 7.24 -93.40
CA GLU A 607 5.60 8.56 -93.26
C GLU A 607 6.27 9.39 -92.14
N ALA A 608 6.57 8.76 -91.01
CA ALA A 608 7.34 9.40 -89.93
C ALA A 608 8.75 9.80 -90.39
N ALA A 609 9.42 8.93 -91.17
CA ALA A 609 10.72 9.21 -91.74
C ALA A 609 10.69 10.37 -92.77
N GLU A 610 9.70 10.42 -93.66
CA GLU A 610 9.55 11.53 -94.61
C GLU A 610 9.27 12.87 -93.91
N ALA A 611 8.46 12.87 -92.85
CA ALA A 611 8.18 14.06 -92.04
C ALA A 611 9.45 14.58 -91.36
N MET A 612 10.24 13.67 -90.78
CA MET A 612 11.55 13.99 -90.19
C MET A 612 12.56 14.49 -91.23
N MET A 613 12.60 13.93 -92.45
CA MET A 613 13.54 14.36 -93.51
C MET A 613 13.36 15.84 -93.88
N THR A 614 12.15 16.38 -93.75
CA THR A 614 11.89 17.82 -93.94
C THR A 614 12.58 18.68 -92.88
N LEU A 615 12.75 18.15 -91.66
CA LEU A 615 13.43 18.82 -90.56
C LEU A 615 14.96 18.62 -90.60
N LYS A 616 15.43 17.48 -91.11
CA LYS A 616 16.86 17.20 -91.34
C LYS A 616 17.52 18.22 -92.28
N GLU A 617 16.77 18.86 -93.17
CA GLU A 617 17.27 20.00 -93.97
C GLU A 617 17.73 21.20 -93.13
N GLN A 618 17.20 21.35 -91.90
CA GLN A 618 17.53 22.44 -90.97
C GLN A 618 18.60 22.05 -89.93
N ALA A 619 18.83 20.75 -89.72
CA ALA A 619 19.87 20.19 -88.86
C ALA A 619 20.69 19.15 -89.65
N PRO A 620 21.54 19.58 -90.60
CA PRO A 620 22.23 18.69 -91.53
C PRO A 620 23.30 17.81 -90.87
N ASP A 621 23.81 18.23 -89.71
CA ASP A 621 24.80 17.50 -88.92
C ASP A 621 24.15 16.42 -88.04
N ALA A 622 22.81 16.34 -87.99
CA ALA A 622 22.11 15.34 -87.21
C ALA A 622 22.06 13.99 -87.94
N GLU A 623 22.51 12.93 -87.27
CA GLU A 623 22.53 11.58 -87.83
C GLU A 623 21.10 11.01 -87.91
N LEU A 624 20.87 10.05 -88.82
CA LEU A 624 19.60 9.31 -88.86
C LEU A 624 19.85 7.94 -88.23
N LEU A 625 19.21 7.67 -87.11
CA LEU A 625 19.27 6.38 -86.45
C LEU A 625 18.16 5.47 -87.01
N GLU A 626 18.56 4.51 -87.83
CA GLU A 626 17.72 3.39 -88.23
C GLU A 626 18.11 2.18 -87.40
N ILE A 627 17.26 1.83 -86.44
CA ILE A 627 17.37 0.61 -85.66
C ILE A 627 16.87 -0.52 -86.60
N GLU A 628 17.81 -1.25 -87.21
CA GLU A 628 17.53 -2.42 -88.06
C GLU A 628 17.45 -3.72 -87.25
N THR A 629 18.10 -3.75 -86.08
CA THR A 629 18.12 -4.81 -85.06
C THR A 629 18.01 -4.16 -83.68
N ALA A 630 17.81 -4.92 -82.61
CA ALA A 630 17.81 -4.35 -81.26
C ALA A 630 19.09 -3.54 -80.97
N ALA A 631 19.02 -2.59 -80.04
CA ALA A 631 20.13 -1.69 -79.75
C ALA A 631 20.16 -1.22 -78.29
N PHE A 632 21.36 -1.05 -77.77
CA PHE A 632 21.57 -0.43 -76.45
C PHE A 632 21.71 1.08 -76.59
N GLU A 633 20.97 1.82 -75.78
CA GLU A 633 21.07 3.28 -75.65
C GLU A 633 21.58 3.64 -74.26
N LEU A 634 22.63 4.45 -74.19
CA LEU A 634 23.09 5.10 -72.96
C LEU A 634 22.46 6.50 -72.90
N PHE A 635 21.75 6.79 -71.82
CA PHE A 635 21.03 8.05 -71.66
C PHE A 635 21.37 8.71 -70.32
N VAL A 636 21.24 10.04 -70.26
CA VAL A 636 21.32 10.81 -69.02
C VAL A 636 19.90 11.12 -68.52
N ASN A 637 19.67 10.93 -67.22
CA ASN A 637 18.40 11.25 -66.57
C ASN A 637 18.33 12.74 -66.15
N GLU A 638 17.25 13.12 -65.47
CA GLU A 638 17.04 14.51 -65.01
C GLU A 638 18.06 14.98 -63.94
N ASP A 639 18.76 14.04 -63.30
CA ASP A 639 19.75 14.28 -62.23
C ASP A 639 21.20 14.29 -62.74
N ASP A 640 21.41 14.37 -64.06
CA ASP A 640 22.71 14.28 -64.73
C ASP A 640 23.42 12.91 -64.54
N GLU A 641 22.67 11.84 -64.26
CA GLU A 641 23.18 10.47 -64.10
C GLU A 641 22.87 9.58 -65.31
N TRP A 642 23.79 8.69 -65.64
CA TRP A 642 23.74 7.81 -66.80
C TRP A 642 23.02 6.48 -66.50
N GLY A 643 22.10 6.07 -67.37
CA GLY A 643 21.51 4.73 -67.39
C GLY A 643 21.72 4.06 -68.76
N TRP A 644 21.34 2.78 -68.86
CA TRP A 644 21.27 2.08 -70.14
C TRP A 644 19.88 1.49 -70.33
N ARG A 645 19.42 1.42 -71.59
CA ARG A 645 18.18 0.74 -71.97
C ARG A 645 18.36 -0.05 -73.26
N LEU A 646 17.70 -1.19 -73.34
CA LEU A 646 17.65 -2.03 -74.53
C LEU A 646 16.35 -1.76 -75.28
N ILE A 647 16.49 -1.48 -76.57
CA ILE A 647 15.41 -1.14 -77.48
C ILE A 647 15.33 -2.19 -78.56
N ASP A 648 14.13 -2.65 -78.91
CA ASP A 648 13.92 -3.58 -80.03
C ASP A 648 13.92 -2.88 -81.42
N GLU A 649 13.75 -3.66 -82.50
CA GLU A 649 13.71 -3.15 -83.88
C GLU A 649 12.56 -2.18 -84.18
N ALA A 650 11.52 -2.17 -83.34
CA ALA A 650 10.37 -1.26 -83.43
C ALA A 650 10.61 0.05 -82.66
N GLY A 651 11.69 0.13 -81.87
CA GLY A 651 11.97 1.27 -81.03
C GLY A 651 11.34 1.18 -79.63
N LYS A 652 10.86 0.00 -79.23
CA LYS A 652 10.22 -0.24 -77.93
C LYS A 652 11.23 -0.68 -76.87
N LEU A 653 11.06 -0.20 -75.64
CA LEU A 653 11.89 -0.57 -74.49
C LEU A 653 11.54 -1.99 -74.01
N VAL A 654 12.56 -2.85 -73.93
CA VAL A 654 12.40 -4.26 -73.54
C VAL A 654 13.11 -4.63 -72.24
N ALA A 655 14.18 -3.89 -71.91
CA ALA A 655 14.93 -4.03 -70.67
C ALA A 655 15.64 -2.72 -70.35
N GLU A 656 15.86 -2.44 -69.07
CA GLU A 656 16.63 -1.28 -68.64
C GLU A 656 17.46 -1.57 -67.40
N ASP A 657 18.44 -0.69 -67.16
CA ASP A 657 19.13 -0.58 -65.87
C ASP A 657 18.18 0.06 -64.85
N PRO A 658 17.83 -0.61 -63.74
CA PRO A 658 17.07 0.02 -62.68
C PRO A 658 17.92 1.02 -61.87
N ALA A 659 19.25 1.01 -62.02
CA ALA A 659 20.16 1.95 -61.35
C ALA A 659 20.69 3.01 -62.32
N THR A 660 21.10 4.14 -61.75
CA THR A 660 21.74 5.25 -62.47
C THR A 660 23.21 5.37 -62.04
N HIS A 661 24.03 5.93 -62.91
CA HIS A 661 25.49 5.90 -62.77
C HIS A 661 26.10 7.29 -62.96
N PRO A 662 27.14 7.67 -62.20
CA PRO A 662 27.69 9.03 -62.29
C PRO A 662 28.44 9.30 -63.60
N THR A 663 28.73 8.28 -64.40
CA THR A 663 29.46 8.42 -65.66
C THR A 663 28.94 7.47 -66.72
N ARG A 664 29.00 7.91 -67.98
CA ARG A 664 28.74 7.07 -69.17
C ARG A 664 29.53 5.75 -69.15
N GLY A 665 30.79 5.80 -68.71
CA GLY A 665 31.64 4.62 -68.61
C GLY A 665 31.20 3.60 -67.55
N ALA A 666 30.54 4.06 -66.48
CA ALA A 666 29.94 3.21 -65.46
C ALA A 666 28.62 2.60 -65.94
N ALA A 667 27.75 3.38 -66.59
CA ALA A 667 26.54 2.85 -67.25
C ALA A 667 26.88 1.79 -68.32
N ARG A 668 27.95 2.01 -69.10
CA ARG A 668 28.46 1.01 -70.04
C ARG A 668 28.97 -0.26 -69.34
N GLN A 669 29.58 -0.13 -68.16
CA GLN A 669 29.98 -1.30 -67.36
C GLN A 669 28.76 -2.06 -66.85
N ALA A 670 27.74 -1.35 -66.35
CA ALA A 670 26.48 -1.96 -65.92
C ALA A 670 25.77 -2.70 -67.08
N MET A 671 25.72 -2.09 -68.26
CA MET A 671 25.23 -2.74 -69.48
C MET A 671 26.03 -4.01 -69.82
N ASN A 672 27.37 -3.95 -69.74
CA ASN A 672 28.20 -5.13 -69.99
C ASN A 672 27.93 -6.27 -69.00
N ARG A 673 27.47 -5.99 -67.77
CA ARG A 673 27.08 -7.02 -66.81
C ARG A 673 25.84 -7.79 -67.26
N LEU A 674 24.87 -7.13 -67.90
CA LEU A 674 23.75 -7.85 -68.53
C LEU A 674 24.28 -8.83 -69.58
N LEU A 675 25.22 -8.40 -70.42
CA LEU A 675 25.80 -9.24 -71.46
C LEU A 675 26.62 -10.41 -70.89
N GLU A 676 27.32 -10.18 -69.77
CA GLU A 676 28.07 -11.23 -69.05
C GLU A 676 27.15 -12.33 -68.51
N HIS A 677 25.97 -11.94 -68.01
CA HIS A 677 25.00 -12.81 -67.35
C HIS A 677 23.79 -13.15 -68.23
N LEU A 678 23.89 -12.97 -69.55
CA LEU A 678 22.75 -13.08 -70.46
C LEU A 678 22.13 -14.48 -70.47
N GLU A 679 22.96 -15.52 -70.32
CA GLU A 679 22.55 -16.92 -70.37
C GLU A 679 22.19 -17.52 -68.99
N SER A 680 22.06 -16.68 -67.95
CA SER A 680 21.72 -17.12 -66.59
C SER A 680 20.40 -17.89 -66.53
N ASP A 681 20.17 -18.73 -65.51
CA ASP A 681 18.93 -19.49 -65.40
C ASP A 681 17.71 -18.60 -65.06
N ILE A 682 16.49 -19.08 -65.32
CA ILE A 682 15.24 -18.38 -64.99
C ILE A 682 14.55 -19.09 -63.83
N ARG A 683 14.34 -18.38 -62.72
CA ARG A 683 13.54 -18.81 -61.58
C ARG A 683 12.20 -18.06 -61.53
N THR A 684 11.13 -18.79 -61.24
CA THR A 684 9.86 -18.19 -60.82
C THR A 684 9.89 -17.97 -59.32
N MET A 685 9.68 -16.72 -58.88
CA MET A 685 9.55 -16.33 -57.48
C MET A 685 8.10 -15.96 -57.17
N ASP A 686 7.25 -16.97 -56.96
CA ASP A 686 5.88 -16.79 -56.45
C ASP A 686 5.81 -16.84 -54.92
N ARG A 687 6.93 -17.19 -54.27
CA ARG A 687 7.10 -17.35 -52.82
C ARG A 687 8.44 -16.77 -52.39
N ALA A 688 8.55 -16.47 -51.10
CA ALA A 688 9.83 -16.11 -50.52
C ALA A 688 10.83 -17.29 -50.55
N ILE A 689 12.11 -16.97 -50.48
CA ILE A 689 13.22 -17.94 -50.48
C ILE A 689 14.21 -17.65 -49.36
N PHE A 690 14.85 -18.69 -48.86
CA PHE A 690 16.12 -18.60 -48.14
C PHE A 690 17.24 -18.66 -49.17
N GLN A 691 17.84 -17.53 -49.51
CA GLN A 691 19.02 -17.50 -50.35
C GLN A 691 20.27 -17.69 -49.50
N THR A 692 21.02 -18.75 -49.80
CA THR A 692 22.33 -19.04 -49.20
C THR A 692 23.43 -18.42 -50.05
N TYR A 693 24.44 -17.86 -49.41
CA TYR A 693 25.60 -17.25 -50.05
C TYR A 693 26.84 -17.38 -49.16
N ALA A 694 28.03 -17.25 -49.74
CA ALA A 694 29.28 -17.34 -49.01
C ALA A 694 30.13 -16.09 -49.27
N GLU A 695 30.58 -15.45 -48.20
CA GLU A 695 31.62 -14.43 -48.26
C GLU A 695 32.95 -15.06 -47.80
N ASP A 696 33.20 -15.06 -46.49
CA ASP A 696 34.26 -15.84 -45.82
C ASP A 696 33.70 -17.11 -45.14
N GLU A 697 32.47 -17.02 -44.63
CA GLU A 697 31.66 -18.10 -44.07
C GLU A 697 30.28 -18.14 -44.78
N TRP A 698 29.48 -19.17 -44.51
CA TRP A 698 28.16 -19.33 -45.12
C TRP A 698 27.11 -18.54 -44.37
N HIS A 699 26.33 -17.75 -45.11
CA HIS A 699 25.23 -16.94 -44.61
C HIS A 699 23.95 -17.23 -45.39
N TRP A 700 22.83 -16.84 -44.81
CA TRP A 700 21.54 -16.86 -45.50
C TRP A 700 20.82 -15.53 -45.33
N ARG A 701 20.02 -15.20 -46.35
CA ARG A 701 19.11 -14.06 -46.34
C ARG A 701 17.72 -14.50 -46.83
N PHE A 702 16.68 -13.97 -46.23
CA PHE A 702 15.30 -14.27 -46.57
C PHE A 702 14.74 -13.20 -47.50
N VAL A 703 14.39 -13.62 -48.70
CA VAL A 703 14.07 -12.73 -49.81
C VAL A 703 12.62 -12.94 -50.23
N LEU A 704 11.85 -11.86 -50.25
CA LEU A 704 10.46 -11.86 -50.72
C LEU A 704 10.38 -11.91 -52.26
N PRO A 705 9.21 -12.27 -52.84
CA PRO A 705 8.99 -12.18 -54.28
C PRO A 705 9.32 -10.79 -54.88
N SER A 706 9.02 -9.72 -54.15
CA SER A 706 9.37 -8.32 -54.50
C SER A 706 10.88 -8.11 -54.68
N GLY A 707 11.68 -8.98 -54.07
CA GLY A 707 13.13 -8.96 -54.06
C GLY A 707 13.73 -8.29 -52.84
N GLU A 708 12.89 -7.76 -51.96
CA GLU A 708 13.29 -7.21 -50.67
C GLU A 708 13.82 -8.31 -49.75
N THR A 709 14.92 -8.02 -49.06
CA THR A 709 15.45 -8.89 -48.01
C THR A 709 14.89 -8.43 -46.67
N VAL A 710 14.11 -9.27 -46.01
CA VAL A 710 13.43 -8.92 -44.75
C VAL A 710 14.04 -9.61 -43.52
N ALA A 711 14.85 -10.65 -43.72
CA ALA A 711 15.59 -11.29 -42.64
C ALA A 711 16.98 -11.77 -43.12
N GLU A 712 17.92 -11.88 -42.19
CA GLU A 712 19.21 -12.53 -42.37
C GLU A 712 19.53 -13.43 -41.17
N GLY A 713 20.44 -14.39 -41.36
CA GLY A 713 20.91 -15.26 -40.28
C GLY A 713 21.62 -14.49 -39.17
N GLY A 714 21.35 -14.86 -37.92
CA GLY A 714 22.00 -14.24 -36.76
C GLY A 714 23.49 -14.57 -36.63
N GLU A 715 23.90 -15.75 -37.13
CA GLU A 715 25.28 -16.24 -37.10
C GLU A 715 25.72 -16.79 -38.47
N ALA A 716 27.03 -16.79 -38.71
CA ALA A 716 27.65 -17.40 -39.88
C ALA A 716 27.91 -18.89 -39.64
N HIS A 717 27.89 -19.68 -40.69
CA HIS A 717 28.15 -21.12 -40.63
C HIS A 717 29.47 -21.49 -41.33
N PRO A 718 30.30 -22.36 -40.74
CA PRO A 718 31.55 -22.80 -41.37
C PRO A 718 31.36 -23.53 -42.71
N THR A 719 30.22 -24.21 -42.88
CA THR A 719 29.93 -24.99 -44.10
C THR A 719 28.50 -24.81 -44.57
N ARG A 720 28.31 -24.96 -45.88
CA ARG A 720 26.99 -24.94 -46.53
C ARG A 720 26.03 -25.96 -45.95
N ASP A 721 26.49 -27.19 -45.75
CA ASP A 721 25.63 -28.28 -45.29
C ASP A 721 25.10 -27.98 -43.87
N GLU A 722 25.95 -27.44 -43.00
CA GLU A 722 25.58 -27.00 -41.65
C GLU A 722 24.56 -25.85 -41.66
N LEU A 723 24.74 -24.87 -42.55
CA LEU A 723 23.75 -23.82 -42.76
C LEU A 723 22.41 -24.38 -43.23
N VAL A 724 22.42 -25.27 -44.22
CA VAL A 724 21.18 -25.82 -44.79
C VAL A 724 20.46 -26.69 -43.76
N ASP A 725 21.20 -27.42 -42.93
CA ASP A 725 20.64 -28.21 -41.83
C ASP A 725 20.01 -27.30 -40.75
N SER A 726 20.61 -26.14 -40.44
CA SER A 726 20.07 -25.20 -39.43
C SER A 726 18.77 -24.51 -39.86
N LEU A 727 18.54 -24.32 -41.17
CA LEU A 727 17.33 -23.69 -41.70
C LEU A 727 16.04 -24.42 -41.32
N GLY A 728 16.10 -25.73 -41.00
CA GLY A 728 14.95 -26.45 -40.47
C GLY A 728 14.44 -25.84 -39.16
N ASP A 729 15.37 -25.60 -38.23
CA ASP A 729 15.09 -25.06 -36.89
C ASP A 729 14.69 -23.58 -36.97
N VAL A 730 15.29 -22.81 -37.89
CA VAL A 730 14.89 -21.43 -38.18
C VAL A 730 13.42 -21.36 -38.60
N ARG A 731 12.96 -22.27 -39.47
CA ARG A 731 11.58 -22.30 -39.97
C ARG A 731 10.58 -22.65 -38.88
N GLU A 732 10.92 -23.61 -38.03
CA GLU A 732 10.08 -24.01 -36.89
C GLU A 732 9.99 -22.88 -35.85
N SER A 733 11.11 -22.24 -35.55
CA SER A 733 11.18 -21.07 -34.67
C SER A 733 10.36 -19.91 -35.24
N ALA A 734 10.53 -19.59 -36.53
CA ALA A 734 9.82 -18.49 -37.19
C ALA A 734 8.29 -18.66 -37.21
N ALA A 735 7.82 -19.91 -37.25
CA ALA A 735 6.39 -20.25 -37.28
C ALA A 735 5.75 -20.35 -35.88
N SER A 736 6.53 -20.72 -34.86
CA SER A 736 6.05 -20.90 -33.48
C SER A 736 6.26 -19.65 -32.60
N ALA A 737 7.14 -18.75 -33.02
CA ALA A 737 7.54 -17.61 -32.21
C ALA A 737 6.43 -16.58 -31.98
N HIS A 738 6.39 -16.05 -30.76
CA HIS A 738 5.50 -14.96 -30.38
C HIS A 738 6.25 -13.62 -30.47
N ARG A 739 5.53 -12.55 -30.81
CA ARG A 739 6.11 -11.20 -30.88
C ARG A 739 6.06 -10.50 -29.52
N HIS A 740 7.19 -9.93 -29.12
CA HIS A 740 7.37 -9.15 -27.90
C HIS A 740 8.10 -7.84 -28.25
N ALA A 741 7.63 -6.72 -27.74
CA ALA A 741 8.35 -5.45 -27.81
C ALA A 741 9.27 -5.36 -26.59
N VAL A 742 10.58 -5.36 -26.82
CA VAL A 742 11.61 -5.34 -25.79
C VAL A 742 12.17 -3.92 -25.67
N GLY A 743 12.14 -3.37 -24.46
CA GLY A 743 12.78 -2.09 -24.13
C GLY A 743 14.27 -2.25 -23.81
N ASP A 744 14.82 -1.39 -22.96
CA ASP A 744 16.19 -1.54 -22.47
C ASP A 744 16.35 -2.73 -21.52
N VAL A 745 15.23 -3.20 -20.93
CA VAL A 745 15.17 -4.34 -20.02
C VAL A 745 14.04 -5.29 -20.40
N ALA A 746 14.29 -6.59 -20.31
CA ALA A 746 13.31 -7.65 -20.43
C ALA A 746 13.34 -8.58 -19.23
N VAL A 747 12.18 -9.14 -18.87
CA VAL A 747 12.09 -10.25 -17.92
C VAL A 747 12.04 -11.55 -18.71
N GLN A 748 12.85 -12.54 -18.35
CA GLN A 748 12.76 -13.89 -18.90
C GLN A 748 12.46 -14.90 -17.79
N LEU A 749 11.42 -15.70 -17.96
CA LEU A 749 11.11 -16.84 -17.10
C LEU A 749 11.88 -18.07 -17.59
N TYR A 750 12.45 -18.85 -16.68
CA TYR A 750 13.16 -20.08 -17.03
C TYR A 750 12.91 -21.18 -15.98
N ASP A 751 13.13 -22.45 -16.36
CA ASP A 751 12.97 -23.62 -15.47
C ASP A 751 14.31 -24.35 -15.32
N ASN A 752 14.80 -24.43 -14.08
CA ASN A 752 16.01 -25.17 -13.72
C ASN A 752 15.77 -26.06 -12.48
N GLY A 753 14.77 -26.95 -12.59
CA GLY A 753 14.32 -27.77 -11.45
C GLY A 753 13.27 -27.07 -10.58
N GLY A 754 12.63 -26.06 -11.17
CA GLY A 754 11.74 -25.08 -10.56
C GLY A 754 11.78 -23.80 -11.39
N TRP A 755 10.68 -23.04 -11.39
CA TRP A 755 10.57 -21.82 -12.21
C TRP A 755 11.22 -20.64 -11.52
N SER A 756 12.04 -19.89 -12.23
CA SER A 756 12.65 -18.64 -11.78
C SER A 756 12.53 -17.59 -12.88
N TRP A 757 12.98 -16.37 -12.59
CA TRP A 757 13.00 -15.28 -13.55
C TRP A 757 14.35 -14.56 -13.46
N ARG A 758 14.76 -13.95 -14.57
CA ARG A 758 15.95 -13.09 -14.65
C ARG A 758 15.64 -11.84 -15.45
N LEU A 759 16.41 -10.79 -15.20
CA LEU A 759 16.40 -9.55 -15.95
C LEU A 759 17.52 -9.60 -16.97
N LEU A 760 17.17 -9.32 -18.22
CA LEU A 760 18.11 -9.23 -19.32
C LEU A 760 18.11 -7.80 -19.86
N ASP A 761 19.29 -7.32 -20.24
CA ASP A 761 19.40 -6.09 -21.01
C ASP A 761 18.95 -6.31 -22.46
N ARG A 762 18.96 -5.23 -23.25
CA ARG A 762 18.64 -5.28 -24.68
C ARG A 762 19.49 -6.30 -25.45
N ASP A 763 20.77 -6.46 -25.10
CA ASP A 763 21.72 -7.34 -25.77
C ASP A 763 21.67 -8.80 -25.22
N ARG A 764 20.71 -9.08 -24.32
CA ARG A 764 20.48 -10.35 -23.62
C ARG A 764 21.57 -10.72 -22.61
N GLU A 765 22.32 -9.74 -22.12
CA GLU A 765 23.20 -9.89 -20.96
C GLU A 765 22.38 -9.85 -19.67
N GLU A 766 22.75 -10.68 -18.70
CA GLU A 766 22.00 -10.81 -17.45
C GLU A 766 22.31 -9.64 -16.52
N ILE A 767 21.26 -8.92 -16.11
CA ILE A 767 21.35 -7.79 -15.18
C ILE A 767 21.19 -8.30 -13.73
N ALA A 768 20.21 -9.17 -13.51
CA ALA A 768 19.91 -9.76 -12.22
C ALA A 768 19.17 -11.10 -12.36
N ASP A 769 19.33 -11.97 -11.36
CA ASP A 769 18.66 -13.26 -11.30
C ASP A 769 17.93 -13.44 -9.96
N SER A 770 16.74 -14.04 -10.03
CA SER A 770 15.91 -14.39 -8.90
C SER A 770 16.59 -15.39 -7.97
N THR A 771 16.68 -15.04 -6.68
CA THR A 771 17.11 -15.98 -5.63
C THR A 771 16.01 -16.96 -5.23
N VAL A 772 14.77 -16.65 -5.62
CA VAL A 772 13.59 -17.46 -5.31
C VAL A 772 13.28 -18.41 -6.47
N THR A 773 12.90 -19.64 -6.12
CA THR A 773 12.39 -20.65 -7.05
C THR A 773 10.93 -20.94 -6.75
N TYR A 774 10.11 -20.94 -7.79
CA TYR A 774 8.67 -21.10 -7.73
C TYR A 774 8.23 -22.46 -8.30
N ASP A 775 7.15 -23.01 -7.76
CA ASP A 775 6.64 -24.33 -8.18
C ASP A 775 6.00 -24.32 -9.58
N SER A 776 5.71 -23.14 -10.16
CA SER A 776 5.06 -23.04 -11.46
C SER A 776 5.42 -21.77 -12.21
N ARG A 777 5.33 -21.82 -13.55
CA ARG A 777 5.49 -20.67 -14.46
C ARG A 777 4.58 -19.50 -14.09
N VAL A 778 3.35 -19.79 -13.66
CA VAL A 778 2.39 -18.75 -13.29
C VAL A 778 2.85 -18.02 -12.04
N ALA A 779 3.33 -18.74 -11.02
CA ALA A 779 3.86 -18.13 -9.80
C ALA A 779 5.12 -17.29 -10.06
N ALA A 780 6.06 -17.79 -10.88
CA ALA A 780 7.24 -17.00 -11.26
C ALA A 780 6.86 -15.75 -12.07
N LYS A 781 5.87 -15.87 -12.96
CA LYS A 781 5.34 -14.73 -13.71
C LYS A 781 4.68 -13.71 -12.79
N ASP A 782 3.82 -14.15 -11.87
CA ASP A 782 3.12 -13.26 -10.94
C ASP A 782 4.11 -12.51 -10.04
N ALA A 783 5.18 -13.17 -9.60
CA ALA A 783 6.26 -12.53 -8.84
C ALA A 783 7.01 -11.47 -9.68
N ALA A 784 7.36 -11.80 -10.92
CA ALA A 784 8.02 -10.85 -11.82
C ALA A 784 7.11 -9.65 -12.18
N GLU A 785 5.82 -9.87 -12.42
CA GLU A 785 4.85 -8.78 -12.65
C GLU A 785 4.68 -7.91 -11.39
N GLY A 786 4.71 -8.53 -10.20
CA GLY A 786 4.71 -7.82 -8.92
C GLY A 786 5.94 -6.94 -8.72
N LEU A 787 7.13 -7.42 -9.10
CA LEU A 787 8.34 -6.60 -9.15
C LEU A 787 8.16 -5.43 -10.11
N LYS A 788 7.77 -5.69 -11.36
CA LYS A 788 7.62 -4.66 -12.39
C LYS A 788 6.66 -3.55 -11.97
N SER A 789 5.51 -3.88 -11.39
CA SER A 789 4.48 -2.90 -11.04
C SER A 789 4.85 -1.97 -9.88
N HIS A 790 5.86 -2.34 -9.09
CA HIS A 790 6.27 -1.57 -7.90
C HIS A 790 7.72 -1.09 -7.97
N ALA A 791 8.52 -1.56 -8.94
CA ALA A 791 9.93 -1.19 -9.08
C ALA A 791 10.14 0.33 -9.23
N GLY A 792 9.26 1.03 -9.95
CA GLY A 792 9.39 2.48 -10.16
C GLY A 792 9.34 3.32 -8.87
N ASP A 793 8.71 2.81 -7.82
CA ASP A 793 8.58 3.48 -6.51
C ASP A 793 9.49 2.84 -5.43
N ALA A 794 10.34 1.87 -5.82
CA ALA A 794 11.17 1.12 -4.88
C ALA A 794 12.20 2.03 -4.19
N PRO A 795 12.29 2.05 -2.84
CA PRO A 795 13.34 2.78 -2.16
C PRO A 795 14.70 2.12 -2.39
N ILE A 796 15.70 2.94 -2.68
CA ILE A 796 17.11 2.51 -2.73
C ILE A 796 17.76 2.83 -1.39
N PHE A 797 18.39 1.85 -0.74
CA PHE A 797 18.94 2.01 0.61
C PHE A 797 20.22 1.19 0.84
N THR A 798 20.87 1.46 1.97
CA THR A 798 22.04 0.71 2.48
C THR A 798 21.83 0.43 3.97
N ILE A 799 22.15 -0.77 4.42
CA ILE A 799 22.30 -1.08 5.85
C ILE A 799 23.77 -0.83 6.22
N GLU A 800 24.03 0.19 7.06
CA GLU A 800 25.40 0.51 7.49
C GLU A 800 25.77 -0.30 8.75
N ASP A 801 25.02 -0.09 9.83
CA ASP A 801 25.15 -0.84 11.09
C ASP A 801 23.87 -1.62 11.42
N ALA A 802 22.72 -0.93 11.38
CA ALA A 802 21.40 -1.50 11.58
C ALA A 802 20.30 -0.62 10.96
N VAL A 803 19.15 -1.22 10.69
CA VAL A 803 17.92 -0.56 10.23
C VAL A 803 16.73 -0.98 11.09
N ILE A 804 15.75 -0.09 11.20
CA ILE A 804 14.48 -0.36 11.88
C ILE A 804 13.51 -0.82 10.80
N ARG A 805 13.26 -2.12 10.72
CA ARG A 805 12.27 -2.71 9.81
C ARG A 805 10.88 -2.61 10.42
N LEU A 806 9.90 -2.19 9.64
CA LEU A 806 8.49 -2.23 10.03
C LEU A 806 7.82 -3.46 9.43
N ASP A 807 7.05 -4.20 10.24
CA ASP A 807 6.16 -5.26 9.76
C ASP A 807 4.71 -4.85 10.06
N GLY A 808 3.82 -4.98 9.07
CA GLY A 808 2.40 -4.68 9.18
C GLY A 808 1.48 -5.78 8.67
N SER A 809 1.98 -7.03 8.65
CA SER A 809 1.27 -8.18 8.05
C SER A 809 0.00 -8.58 8.82
N GLU A 810 0.00 -8.45 10.15
CA GLU A 810 -1.17 -8.64 11.02
C GLU A 810 -1.47 -7.34 11.79
N ASP A 811 -0.57 -6.97 12.70
CA ASP A 811 -0.51 -5.71 13.42
C ASP A 811 0.88 -5.09 13.18
N TRP A 812 1.04 -3.79 13.46
CA TRP A 812 2.30 -3.09 13.21
C TRP A 812 3.32 -3.35 14.31
N THR A 813 4.49 -3.82 13.96
CA THR A 813 5.65 -3.95 14.86
C THR A 813 6.91 -3.40 14.22
N TRP A 814 7.98 -3.28 14.99
CA TRP A 814 9.30 -2.92 14.48
C TRP A 814 10.36 -3.90 14.99
N GLU A 815 11.39 -4.10 14.17
CA GLU A 815 12.56 -4.91 14.48
C GLU A 815 13.84 -4.17 14.11
N LEU A 816 14.86 -4.27 14.96
CA LEU A 816 16.19 -3.74 14.69
C LEU A 816 17.06 -4.83 14.06
N VAL A 817 17.26 -4.70 12.75
CA VAL A 817 17.92 -5.67 11.89
C VAL A 817 19.33 -5.17 11.55
N ASP A 818 20.34 -6.02 11.67
CA ASP A 818 21.72 -5.68 11.31
C ASP A 818 22.05 -6.01 9.84
N THR A 819 23.32 -5.83 9.43
CA THR A 819 23.75 -6.05 8.04
C THR A 819 23.67 -7.51 7.60
N ASP A 820 23.69 -8.46 8.54
CA ASP A 820 23.60 -9.89 8.29
C ASP A 820 22.14 -10.37 8.28
N ARG A 821 21.18 -9.45 8.50
CA ARG A 821 19.74 -9.68 8.66
C ARG A 821 19.36 -10.40 9.93
N ASP A 822 20.22 -10.34 10.95
CA ASP A 822 19.90 -10.86 12.27
C ASP A 822 19.09 -9.81 13.05
N VAL A 823 17.99 -10.24 13.68
CA VAL A 823 17.16 -9.38 14.52
C VAL A 823 17.78 -9.30 15.90
N SER A 824 18.22 -8.11 16.29
CA SER A 824 18.87 -7.88 17.59
C SER A 824 17.89 -7.46 18.69
N ALA A 825 16.82 -6.76 18.31
CA ALA A 825 15.78 -6.29 19.22
C ALA A 825 14.47 -6.06 18.46
N SER A 826 13.35 -6.10 19.20
CA SER A 826 12.00 -5.92 18.65
C SER A 826 11.13 -5.11 19.60
N ALA A 827 10.02 -4.59 19.07
CA ALA A 827 8.94 -4.04 19.88
C ALA A 827 8.31 -5.14 20.74
N VAL A 828 8.01 -4.85 22.00
CA VAL A 828 7.34 -5.83 22.88
C VAL A 828 5.86 -5.97 22.55
N ASP A 829 5.21 -4.83 22.28
CA ASP A 829 3.79 -4.77 21.92
C ASP A 829 3.60 -4.36 20.47
N THR A 830 2.50 -4.84 19.87
CA THR A 830 2.09 -4.45 18.51
C THR A 830 1.20 -3.21 18.53
N ALA A 831 1.23 -2.46 17.44
CA ALA A 831 0.47 -1.25 17.23
C ALA A 831 -0.62 -1.44 16.16
N SER A 832 -1.76 -0.76 16.31
CA SER A 832 -2.89 -0.90 15.37
C SER A 832 -2.71 -0.17 14.03
N SER A 833 -1.67 0.66 13.89
CA SER A 833 -1.42 1.45 12.69
C SER A 833 0.06 1.80 12.50
N LYS A 834 0.43 2.08 11.24
CA LYS A 834 1.75 2.57 10.84
C LYS A 834 2.19 3.82 11.62
N ASP A 835 1.28 4.79 11.76
CA ASP A 835 1.55 6.01 12.54
C ASP A 835 1.83 5.72 14.01
N ALA A 836 1.16 4.71 14.59
CA ALA A 836 1.35 4.32 15.98
C ALA A 836 2.70 3.62 16.20
N VAL A 837 3.10 2.69 15.31
CA VAL A 837 4.43 2.06 15.41
C VAL A 837 5.56 3.07 15.17
N LEU A 838 5.36 4.04 14.27
CA LEU A 838 6.31 5.14 14.08
C LEU A 838 6.44 6.03 15.33
N GLY A 839 5.32 6.23 16.05
CA GLY A 839 5.33 6.87 17.37
C GLY A 839 6.19 6.09 18.37
N ASN A 840 5.96 4.77 18.48
CA ASN A 840 6.74 3.89 19.36
C ASN A 840 8.24 3.92 19.02
N VAL A 841 8.59 3.94 17.73
CA VAL A 841 9.99 4.07 17.29
C VAL A 841 10.60 5.40 17.76
N GLU A 842 9.85 6.50 17.68
CA GLU A 842 10.35 7.80 18.14
C GLU A 842 10.47 7.86 19.66
N ASP A 843 9.56 7.23 20.40
CA ASP A 843 9.63 7.11 21.86
C ASP A 843 10.90 6.35 22.27
N VAL A 844 11.16 5.17 21.67
CA VAL A 844 12.38 4.39 21.91
C VAL A 844 13.63 5.20 21.55
N ARG A 845 13.62 5.93 20.43
CA ARG A 845 14.74 6.79 20.01
C ARG A 845 15.01 7.91 21.01
N GLN A 846 13.97 8.49 21.61
CA GLN A 846 14.11 9.57 22.60
C GLN A 846 14.56 9.06 23.98
N LEU A 847 14.11 7.86 24.35
CA LEU A 847 14.22 7.30 25.69
C LEU A 847 15.45 6.39 25.86
N ALA A 848 15.71 5.47 24.92
CA ALA A 848 16.79 4.48 25.05
C ALA A 848 18.17 5.09 25.33
N PRO A 849 18.60 6.20 24.69
CA PRO A 849 19.91 6.81 24.98
C PRO A 849 20.03 7.45 26.37
N LYS A 850 18.89 7.70 27.04
CA LYS A 850 18.83 8.29 28.39
C LYS A 850 18.53 7.26 29.46
N ALA A 851 18.13 6.05 29.05
CA ALA A 851 17.65 5.03 29.96
C ALA A 851 18.75 4.59 30.94
N GLY A 852 18.43 4.67 32.23
CA GLY A 852 19.29 4.18 33.31
C GLY A 852 19.22 2.66 33.43
N ARG A 853 20.01 2.09 34.36
CA ARG A 853 19.87 0.69 34.78
C ARG A 853 18.91 0.59 35.95
N VAL A 854 18.01 -0.39 35.90
CA VAL A 854 17.13 -0.77 37.01
C VAL A 854 17.12 -2.29 37.18
N ASP A 855 17.44 -2.76 38.39
CA ASP A 855 17.35 -4.17 38.77
C ASP A 855 16.08 -4.40 39.61
N PHE A 856 15.14 -5.21 39.12
CA PHE A 856 13.92 -5.56 39.83
C PHE A 856 14.00 -6.91 40.58
N ASP A 857 15.11 -7.65 40.44
CA ASP A 857 15.32 -8.95 41.10
C ASP A 857 15.46 -8.85 42.63
N VAL A 858 15.41 -7.63 43.18
CA VAL A 858 15.46 -7.33 44.62
C VAL A 858 14.30 -6.39 44.96
N ALA A 859 13.67 -6.63 46.11
CA ALA A 859 12.62 -5.74 46.61
C ALA A 859 13.13 -4.31 46.77
N SER A 860 12.42 -3.37 46.15
CA SER A 860 12.89 -1.99 45.98
C SER A 860 11.74 -1.00 46.04
N PHE A 861 11.98 0.17 46.63
CA PHE A 861 11.06 1.29 46.57
C PHE A 861 11.28 2.09 45.30
N GLU A 862 10.24 2.27 44.51
CA GLU A 862 10.26 3.13 43.35
C GLU A 862 9.57 4.47 43.66
N LEU A 863 10.22 5.57 43.30
CA LEU A 863 9.61 6.91 43.36
C LEU A 863 8.94 7.20 42.01
N VAL A 864 7.63 7.44 42.05
CA VAL A 864 6.80 7.62 40.86
C VAL A 864 6.01 8.92 40.99
N ALA A 865 5.98 9.72 39.92
CA ALA A 865 5.13 10.88 39.81
C ALA A 865 3.75 10.51 39.23
N ASP A 866 2.70 11.19 39.66
CA ASP A 866 1.41 11.16 38.97
C ASP A 866 1.35 12.18 37.81
N ASP A 867 0.24 12.20 37.06
CA ASP A 867 0.03 13.11 35.92
C ASP A 867 0.15 14.61 36.28
N GLU A 868 0.08 14.97 37.56
CA GLU A 868 0.19 16.33 38.09
C GLU A 868 1.58 16.61 38.71
N ASP A 869 2.57 15.76 38.43
CA ASP A 869 3.94 15.80 38.97
C ASP A 869 4.00 15.60 40.51
N HIS A 870 3.01 14.96 41.13
CA HIS A 870 3.09 14.61 42.54
C HIS A 870 3.73 13.24 42.75
N TRP A 871 4.79 13.22 43.55
CA TRP A 871 5.65 12.07 43.79
C TRP A 871 5.18 11.24 44.97
N ARG A 872 5.20 9.93 44.82
CA ARG A 872 4.95 8.95 45.89
C ARG A 872 5.88 7.76 45.76
N TRP A 873 6.09 7.05 46.85
CA TRP A 873 6.80 5.78 46.81
C TRP A 873 5.83 4.61 46.55
N ARG A 874 6.31 3.59 45.84
CA ARG A 874 5.68 2.27 45.75
C ARG A 874 6.71 1.19 46.03
N LEU A 875 6.37 0.19 46.85
CA LEU A 875 7.26 -0.95 47.07
C LEU A 875 6.98 -2.02 46.02
N ILE A 876 8.05 -2.51 45.42
CA ILE A 876 8.05 -3.56 44.42
C ILE A 876 8.70 -4.81 45.02
N ASP A 877 8.13 -5.97 44.73
CA ASP A 877 8.74 -7.26 45.04
C ASP A 877 9.81 -7.69 44.00
N GLU A 878 10.41 -8.85 44.21
CA GLU A 878 11.46 -9.41 43.34
C GLU A 878 10.93 -9.83 41.94
N ASP A 879 9.60 -9.89 41.77
CA ASP A 879 8.93 -10.21 40.50
C ASP A 879 8.47 -8.93 39.76
N GLY A 880 8.83 -7.73 40.26
CA GLY A 880 8.37 -6.47 39.69
C GLY A 880 6.93 -6.08 40.07
N ARG A 881 6.25 -6.80 40.98
CA ARG A 881 4.87 -6.48 41.37
C ARG A 881 4.84 -5.42 42.45
N THR A 882 3.95 -4.44 42.30
CA THR A 882 3.69 -3.46 43.35
C THR A 882 2.89 -4.10 44.47
N ILE A 883 3.45 -4.11 45.68
CA ILE A 883 2.83 -4.71 46.85
C ILE A 883 2.31 -3.67 47.86
N ALA A 884 2.89 -2.46 47.84
CA ALA A 884 2.48 -1.36 48.70
C ALA A 884 2.65 -0.02 47.98
N THR A 885 1.77 0.93 48.27
CA THR A 885 1.84 2.30 47.74
C THR A 885 1.70 3.30 48.87
N ALA A 886 2.41 4.43 48.79
CA ALA A 886 2.23 5.54 49.70
C ALA A 886 0.81 6.13 49.57
N ALA A 887 0.22 6.47 50.72
CA ALA A 887 -1.03 7.22 50.76
C ALA A 887 -0.79 8.74 50.59
N GLU A 888 0.38 9.22 51.00
CA GLU A 888 0.81 10.61 50.86
C GLU A 888 1.48 10.84 49.50
N THR A 889 1.29 12.04 48.94
CA THR A 889 1.99 12.52 47.75
C THR A 889 2.82 13.77 48.08
N HIS A 890 3.85 14.03 47.28
CA HIS A 890 4.85 15.06 47.55
C HIS A 890 5.15 15.88 46.29
N GLU A 891 5.49 17.16 46.43
CA GLU A 891 5.75 18.06 45.28
C GLU A 891 7.05 17.75 44.51
N SER A 892 7.90 16.82 45.00
CA SER A 892 9.17 16.47 44.34
C SER A 892 9.68 15.08 44.75
N SER A 893 10.50 14.47 43.90
CA SER A 893 11.14 13.18 44.19
C SER A 893 12.05 13.23 45.43
N GLU A 894 12.73 14.37 45.68
CA GLU A 894 13.55 14.57 46.87
C GLU A 894 12.70 14.59 48.16
N ALA A 895 11.51 15.21 48.12
CA ALA A 895 10.57 15.20 49.23
C ALA A 895 9.97 13.80 49.47
N ALA A 896 9.61 13.08 48.41
CA ALA A 896 9.13 11.70 48.51
C ALA A 896 10.20 10.74 49.06
N ARG A 897 11.46 10.92 48.64
CA ARG A 897 12.62 10.19 49.18
C ARG A 897 12.82 10.49 50.66
N GLY A 898 12.72 11.75 51.06
CA GLY A 898 12.79 12.16 52.46
C GLY A 898 11.68 11.53 53.30
N ALA A 899 10.44 11.53 52.82
CA ALA A 899 9.32 10.89 53.49
C ALA A 899 9.52 9.37 53.62
N LEU A 900 10.04 8.72 52.58
CA LEU A 900 10.34 7.28 52.60
C LEU A 900 11.36 6.90 53.69
N GLU A 901 12.39 7.73 53.92
CA GLU A 901 13.34 7.54 55.03
C GLU A 901 12.65 7.58 56.40
N ASP A 902 11.58 8.37 56.53
CA ASP A 902 10.75 8.39 57.75
C ASP A 902 9.79 7.18 57.82
N VAL A 903 9.41 6.57 56.69
CA VAL A 903 8.54 5.37 56.65
C VAL A 903 9.29 4.10 57.04
N ARG A 904 10.57 3.96 56.69
CA ARG A 904 11.34 2.72 56.96
C ARG A 904 11.32 2.29 58.44
N PRO A 905 11.58 3.17 59.43
CA PRO A 905 11.46 2.83 60.84
C PRO A 905 10.03 2.44 61.24
N LEU A 906 9.02 3.09 60.65
CA LEU A 906 7.62 2.80 60.94
C LEU A 906 7.24 1.38 60.53
N ILE A 907 7.72 0.90 59.39
CA ILE A 907 7.53 -0.48 58.92
C ILE A 907 8.15 -1.48 59.91
N GLU A 908 9.39 -1.23 60.34
CA GLU A 908 10.11 -2.11 61.27
C GLU A 908 9.37 -2.21 62.62
N GLU A 909 8.95 -1.07 63.18
CA GLU A 909 8.32 -0.98 64.50
C GLU A 909 6.81 -1.31 64.51
N ALA A 910 6.16 -1.35 63.34
CA ALA A 910 4.71 -1.50 63.27
C ALA A 910 4.18 -2.83 63.83
N SER A 911 3.12 -2.74 64.64
CA SER A 911 2.35 -3.90 65.10
C SER A 911 1.29 -4.32 64.07
N ILE A 912 0.86 -5.59 64.06
CA ILE A 912 -0.21 -6.06 63.17
C ILE A 912 -1.52 -6.10 63.96
N LEU A 913 -2.53 -5.39 63.50
CA LEU A 913 -3.86 -5.25 64.09
C LEU A 913 -4.94 -5.66 63.08
N GLU A 914 -6.01 -6.27 63.55
CA GLU A 914 -7.13 -6.74 62.72
C GLU A 914 -8.40 -5.97 63.08
N ILE A 915 -9.08 -5.45 62.07
CA ILE A 915 -10.38 -4.77 62.20
C ILE A 915 -11.44 -5.75 61.67
N ASP A 916 -12.14 -6.41 62.59
CA ASP A 916 -13.21 -7.38 62.29
C ASP A 916 -14.62 -6.82 62.58
N SER A 917 -14.67 -5.60 63.09
CA SER A 917 -15.87 -4.92 63.55
C SER A 917 -15.63 -3.42 63.69
N VAL A 918 -16.71 -2.66 63.62
CA VAL A 918 -16.71 -1.20 63.87
C VAL A 918 -15.99 -0.92 65.18
N SER A 919 -15.06 0.02 65.20
CA SER A 919 -14.16 0.24 66.33
C SER A 919 -13.82 1.71 66.51
N PHE A 920 -13.75 2.17 67.75
CA PHE A 920 -13.15 3.45 68.08
C PHE A 920 -11.64 3.29 68.16
N GLU A 921 -10.91 3.97 67.30
CA GLU A 921 -9.47 4.09 67.35
C GLU A 921 -9.06 5.33 68.15
N LEU A 922 -8.23 5.12 69.16
CA LEU A 922 -7.71 6.18 70.03
C LEU A 922 -6.21 6.36 69.76
N HIS A 923 -5.80 7.57 69.39
CA HIS A 923 -4.43 7.90 69.02
C HIS A 923 -4.01 9.29 69.53
N THR A 924 -2.70 9.58 69.48
CA THR A 924 -2.16 10.87 69.93
C THR A 924 -2.04 11.83 68.74
N ALA A 925 -2.44 13.09 68.91
CA ALA A 925 -2.20 14.16 67.95
C ALA A 925 -1.28 15.23 68.57
N ASP A 926 -0.82 16.19 67.77
CA ASP A 926 0.11 17.26 68.19
C ASP A 926 -0.32 17.99 69.47
N ASP A 927 -1.63 18.16 69.66
CA ASP A 927 -2.25 18.89 70.78
C ASP A 927 -3.12 18.01 71.71
N GLY A 928 -2.87 16.70 71.80
CA GLY A 928 -3.53 15.82 72.79
C GLY A 928 -3.92 14.44 72.28
N TRP A 929 -5.04 13.91 72.76
CA TRP A 929 -5.65 12.65 72.34
C TRP A 929 -6.88 12.93 71.48
N VAL A 930 -7.05 12.18 70.40
CA VAL A 930 -8.21 12.22 69.53
C VAL A 930 -8.72 10.81 69.30
N TRP A 931 -9.98 10.68 68.88
CA TRP A 931 -10.55 9.39 68.54
C TRP A 931 -11.24 9.46 67.18
N GLN A 932 -11.21 8.34 66.46
CA GLN A 932 -11.98 8.15 65.22
C GLN A 932 -12.78 6.85 65.31
N LEU A 933 -13.99 6.86 64.77
CA LEU A 933 -14.85 5.69 64.63
C LEU A 933 -14.62 5.12 63.24
N VAL A 934 -14.04 3.93 63.16
CA VAL A 934 -13.74 3.24 61.91
C VAL A 934 -14.72 2.07 61.74
N ASP A 935 -15.23 1.86 60.53
CA ASP A 935 -16.10 0.72 60.25
C ASP A 935 -15.31 -0.59 60.06
N GLU A 936 -16.03 -1.71 59.88
CA GLU A 936 -15.42 -3.04 59.68
C GLU A 936 -14.60 -3.15 58.38
N TYR A 937 -14.75 -2.19 57.46
CA TYR A 937 -14.05 -2.13 56.18
C TYR A 937 -12.88 -1.12 56.20
N GLY A 938 -12.49 -0.65 57.37
CA GLY A 938 -11.37 0.30 57.54
C GLY A 938 -11.68 1.76 57.20
N ALA A 939 -12.95 2.12 56.93
CA ALA A 939 -13.33 3.48 56.58
C ALA A 939 -13.72 4.31 57.82
N THR A 940 -13.22 5.55 57.90
CA THR A 940 -13.60 6.48 58.98
C THR A 940 -15.05 6.93 58.80
N MET A 941 -15.84 6.78 59.87
CA MET A 941 -17.25 7.16 59.90
C MET A 941 -17.46 8.51 60.58
N ALA A 942 -16.67 8.76 61.63
CA ALA A 942 -16.77 9.94 62.47
C ALA A 942 -15.45 10.16 63.20
N GLU A 943 -15.09 11.40 63.46
CA GLU A 943 -13.91 11.74 64.27
C GLU A 943 -14.24 12.76 65.36
N SER A 944 -13.39 12.84 66.38
CA SER A 944 -13.56 13.80 67.47
C SER A 944 -13.34 15.23 67.00
N THR A 945 -14.28 16.13 67.31
CA THR A 945 -14.18 17.57 66.97
C THR A 945 -13.19 18.35 67.83
N GLN A 946 -12.61 17.74 68.86
CA GLN A 946 -11.73 18.39 69.83
C GLN A 946 -10.56 17.47 70.20
N HIS A 947 -9.40 18.06 70.52
CA HIS A 947 -8.27 17.36 71.12
C HIS A 947 -8.42 17.34 72.64
N TYR A 948 -8.26 16.16 73.24
CA TYR A 948 -8.40 15.96 74.68
C TYR A 948 -7.04 15.94 75.36
N GLU A 949 -6.89 16.64 76.48
CA GLU A 949 -5.59 16.76 77.18
C GLU A 949 -5.02 15.39 77.61
N ASN A 950 -5.87 14.40 77.86
CA ASN A 950 -5.45 13.07 78.27
C ASN A 950 -6.37 11.96 77.75
N ARG A 951 -5.81 10.74 77.68
CA ARG A 951 -6.48 9.52 77.25
C ARG A 951 -7.82 9.25 77.94
N THR A 952 -7.96 9.64 79.22
CA THR A 952 -9.19 9.36 79.99
C THR A 952 -10.34 10.22 79.48
N ASP A 953 -10.07 11.49 79.21
CA ASP A 953 -11.05 12.45 78.72
C ASP A 953 -11.52 12.09 77.29
N ALA A 954 -10.59 11.71 76.40
CA ALA A 954 -10.94 11.23 75.06
C ALA A 954 -11.85 9.99 75.12
N ARG A 955 -11.55 9.06 76.04
CA ARG A 955 -12.36 7.85 76.24
C ARG A 955 -13.73 8.16 76.86
N GLU A 956 -13.82 9.19 77.71
CA GLU A 956 -15.09 9.65 78.26
C GLU A 956 -15.97 10.24 77.16
N ALA A 957 -15.42 11.14 76.34
CA ALA A 957 -16.15 11.71 75.20
C ALA A 957 -16.61 10.66 74.18
N MET A 958 -15.75 9.68 73.86
CA MET A 958 -16.12 8.53 73.03
C MET A 958 -17.30 7.74 73.63
N ASN A 959 -17.29 7.48 74.95
CA ASN A 959 -18.40 6.79 75.62
C ASN A 959 -19.69 7.63 75.63
N ASP A 960 -19.57 8.96 75.68
CA ASP A 960 -20.71 9.87 75.58
C ASP A 960 -21.33 9.82 74.18
N VAL A 961 -20.52 9.84 73.12
CA VAL A 961 -21.02 9.63 71.74
C VAL A 961 -21.64 8.24 71.61
N LYS A 962 -20.98 7.19 72.09
CA LYS A 962 -21.48 5.82 72.01
C LYS A 962 -22.83 5.62 72.73
N SER A 963 -23.06 6.33 73.83
CA SER A 963 -24.28 6.20 74.63
C SER A 963 -25.44 7.05 74.14
N HIS A 964 -25.18 8.23 73.57
CA HIS A 964 -26.23 9.18 73.22
C HIS A 964 -26.49 9.33 71.71
N ALA A 965 -25.52 9.03 70.85
CA ALA A 965 -25.70 9.10 69.39
C ALA A 965 -26.72 8.09 68.82
N PRO A 966 -26.86 6.83 69.31
CA PRO A 966 -27.81 5.87 68.73
C PRO A 966 -29.27 6.34 68.73
N GLU A 967 -29.67 7.16 69.70
CA GLU A 967 -31.02 7.71 69.84
C GLU A 967 -31.08 9.20 69.44
N GLY A 968 -30.03 9.72 68.80
CA GLY A 968 -29.94 11.14 68.49
C GLY A 968 -30.89 11.57 67.37
N TRP A 969 -31.47 12.76 67.48
CA TRP A 969 -32.37 13.29 66.45
C TRP A 969 -31.59 14.16 65.44
N ILE A 970 -32.06 14.16 64.20
CA ILE A 970 -31.43 14.88 63.08
C ILE A 970 -32.03 16.29 63.00
N THR A 971 -31.19 17.30 62.82
CA THR A 971 -31.59 18.69 62.59
C THR A 971 -30.78 19.27 61.44
N PHE A 972 -31.47 19.73 60.40
CA PHE A 972 -30.83 20.43 59.28
C PHE A 972 -30.75 21.92 59.57
N THR A 973 -29.58 22.50 59.38
CA THR A 973 -29.31 23.93 59.49
C THR A 973 -28.97 24.45 58.09
N GLU A 974 -29.70 25.48 57.64
CA GLU A 974 -29.42 26.17 56.36
C GLU A 974 -28.24 27.14 56.47
#